data_AF-A0A815JPF7-F1
#
_entry.id   AF-A0A815JPF7-F1
#
_cell.length_a   1.000
_cell.length_b   1.000
_cell.length_c   1.000
_cell.angle_alpha   90.00
_cell.angle_beta   90.00
_cell.angle_gamma   90.00
#
_symmetry.space_group_name_H-M   'P 1'
#
loop_
_entity.id
_entity.type
_entity.pdbx_description
1 polymer ?
#
loop_
_entity_poly.entity_id
_entity_poly.type
_entity_poly.pdbx_seq_one_letter_code
_entity_poly.pdbx_strand_id
1 'polypeptide(L)'
;MSLVEELELNSADAAEPSIIEPTEDFNEIEPTTEEFSTLEHIADKIPLGAWLIVVCELCERFAFYGLSGLFQNYIQFPLPTGNDTQPGALDRGQQTATALTNFFRFFAYLTPILGAILADQFWGKYKTIVVSCVVYMIGLVVILLTSIPPAIQKGVAFPGLIVAMIIIGFGTGGVKSNVSPLMAEQYSRKKAIITVINGQKKIIDPSVTTQSMFNWFYWAINIGALSLIVTTNVEKYHSFWLAFLIPTVAFVGAIVVLVIGRDRYVQIPPSGSLLVRAGSVTVTAIRMRWKLGKQSDRPDLLDYAKKIPGSIDHNEEQTAIELRDNQFIDDLKKAIRACRVFLFYPFYWICYNQFGSNLVSQAAQMNVGPLPNDILQNIDPIVIVIFIPIFDKFIYPGLRRCKISFTAIPRISAGFFCVSIGMAWSAIVQHLIYITGPNFDYVPEPDKNDQQYNNITVAWQIPAYFFIAISEIFASVTGLEYAFTQAPATMKSIVMSLFLFTSAIGSILNIALVPVSDDPKILWMYAALAIQALLVAQSQSGTDKTAAFSLVILSRIDSSIPSMKALILAPTSKLAIQISSAIEKMAQFYYILKLLMLYINITTSIVLSQFITESIGIGTQGTVKGWSCLQHGIDLSKVRICCVGEADVIMLTYGFEKVCVHLVRSANSSVCRMILFPAKYFDEGNVFAREIVKDQIVLRLKDEKQTLRNITQFFIRCYDQQQNI
;
A
#
# COMPACT_ATOMS: atom_id res chain seq x y z
N MET A 1 -15.77 25.44 -59.29
CA MET A 1 -16.44 26.28 -60.29
C MET A 1 -17.85 26.53 -59.74
N SER A 2 -18.14 27.64 -59.08
CA SER A 2 -17.40 28.89 -58.73
C SER A 2 -17.50 29.10 -57.18
N LEU A 3 -16.73 29.92 -56.44
CA LEU A 3 -16.51 31.40 -56.50
C LEU A 3 -17.88 32.14 -56.55
N VAL A 4 -18.23 33.24 -55.85
CA VAL A 4 -17.57 34.23 -54.95
C VAL A 4 -18.72 35.14 -54.40
N GLU A 5 -18.78 35.89 -53.27
CA GLU A 5 -17.85 36.47 -52.26
C GLU A 5 -18.58 36.72 -50.89
N GLU A 6 -17.91 37.37 -49.90
CA GLU A 6 -18.30 38.37 -48.85
C GLU A 6 -19.80 38.69 -48.45
N LEU A 7 -20.14 39.26 -47.27
CA LEU A 7 -19.41 39.99 -46.19
C LEU A 7 -20.11 39.88 -44.79
N GLU A 8 -19.57 40.53 -43.76
CA GLU A 8 -19.82 40.31 -42.30
C GLU A 8 -20.92 41.19 -41.65
N LEU A 9 -21.43 40.80 -40.45
CA LEU A 9 -21.05 41.41 -39.13
C LEU A 9 -21.95 41.01 -37.92
N ASN A 10 -21.32 40.97 -36.74
CA ASN A 10 -21.88 41.09 -35.38
C ASN A 10 -22.86 40.02 -34.81
N SER A 11 -22.29 39.07 -34.06
CA SER A 11 -22.88 38.56 -32.82
C SER A 11 -21.80 38.59 -31.72
N ALA A 12 -22.09 39.12 -30.53
CA ALA A 12 -21.09 39.38 -29.50
C ALA A 12 -20.54 38.09 -28.83
N ASP A 13 -19.23 38.06 -28.59
CA ASP A 13 -18.54 36.90 -28.02
C ASP A 13 -18.95 36.60 -26.57
N ALA A 14 -19.36 35.35 -26.33
CA ALA A 14 -19.27 34.74 -25.01
C ALA A 14 -17.88 34.11 -24.88
N ALA A 15 -17.00 34.73 -24.09
CA ALA A 15 -15.59 34.33 -23.99
C ALA A 15 -15.42 32.87 -23.51
N GLU A 16 -15.04 31.99 -24.43
CA GLU A 16 -14.59 30.63 -24.10
C GLU A 16 -13.25 30.66 -23.34
N PRO A 17 -13.00 29.71 -22.42
CA PRO A 17 -11.72 29.64 -21.70
C PRO A 17 -10.59 29.27 -22.67
N SER A 18 -9.59 30.14 -22.80
CA SER A 18 -8.48 29.97 -23.74
C SER A 18 -7.71 28.67 -23.49
N ILE A 19 -7.75 27.75 -24.46
CA ILE A 19 -6.93 26.54 -24.47
C ILE A 19 -5.47 26.96 -24.70
N ILE A 20 -4.66 26.91 -23.64
CA ILE A 20 -3.21 27.09 -23.76
C ILE A 20 -2.63 25.78 -24.27
N GLU A 21 -2.46 25.66 -25.58
CA GLU A 21 -1.68 24.58 -26.17
C GLU A 21 -0.21 24.67 -25.71
N PRO A 22 0.45 23.54 -25.41
CA PRO A 22 1.85 23.55 -24.99
C PRO A 22 2.75 23.94 -26.17
N THR A 23 3.45 25.07 -26.05
CA THR A 23 4.43 25.53 -27.04
C THR A 23 5.61 24.56 -27.13
N GLU A 24 5.74 23.84 -28.25
CA GLU A 24 6.94 23.05 -28.54
C GLU A 24 8.09 23.99 -28.93
N ASP A 25 9.05 24.18 -28.02
CA ASP A 25 10.30 24.89 -28.30
C ASP A 25 11.19 24.05 -29.22
N PHE A 26 11.22 24.39 -30.52
CA PHE A 26 11.94 23.68 -31.59
C PHE A 26 13.48 23.59 -31.43
N ASN A 27 14.04 24.06 -30.30
CA ASN A 27 15.48 24.06 -30.00
C ASN A 27 15.89 23.02 -28.92
N GLU A 28 14.96 22.19 -28.43
CA GLU A 28 15.25 21.24 -27.34
C GLU A 28 15.95 19.96 -27.84
N ILE A 29 17.15 19.68 -27.30
CA ILE A 29 17.98 18.54 -27.68
C ILE A 29 17.71 17.36 -26.75
N GLU A 30 17.14 16.28 -27.29
CA GLU A 30 16.99 14.99 -26.60
C GLU A 30 18.37 14.33 -26.36
N PRO A 31 18.63 13.76 -25.17
CA PRO A 31 19.92 13.12 -24.87
C PRO A 31 20.09 11.77 -25.59
N THR A 32 21.31 11.49 -26.02
CA THR A 32 21.68 10.14 -26.48
C THR A 32 21.64 9.13 -25.33
N THR A 33 21.49 7.84 -25.63
CA THR A 33 21.43 6.77 -24.61
C THR A 33 22.67 6.73 -23.72
N GLU A 34 23.84 7.08 -24.24
CA GLU A 34 25.08 7.16 -23.46
C GLU A 34 25.06 8.39 -22.53
N GLU A 35 24.66 9.56 -23.01
CA GLU A 35 24.49 10.77 -22.20
C GLU A 35 23.44 10.57 -21.09
N PHE A 36 22.31 9.91 -21.38
CA PHE A 36 21.27 9.53 -20.41
C PHE A 36 21.72 8.48 -19.38
N SER A 37 22.92 7.91 -19.54
CA SER A 37 23.52 6.99 -18.56
C SER A 37 24.72 7.58 -17.81
N THR A 38 25.21 8.76 -18.23
CA THR A 38 26.49 9.33 -17.76
C THR A 38 26.39 10.76 -17.23
N LEU A 39 25.41 11.55 -17.67
CA LEU A 39 25.19 12.93 -17.20
C LEU A 39 24.37 12.96 -15.89
N GLU A 40 24.46 14.06 -15.16
CA GLU A 40 23.64 14.29 -13.97
C GLU A 40 22.19 14.64 -14.34
N HIS A 41 21.24 13.89 -13.80
CA HIS A 41 19.81 14.16 -13.95
C HIS A 41 19.33 15.17 -12.90
N ILE A 42 18.64 16.20 -13.34
CA ILE A 42 18.17 17.33 -12.52
C ILE A 42 16.67 17.59 -12.74
N ALA A 43 16.03 18.22 -11.75
CA ALA A 43 14.67 18.72 -11.90
C ALA A 43 14.64 20.04 -12.70
N ASP A 44 13.60 20.24 -13.50
CA ASP A 44 13.25 21.53 -14.09
C ASP A 44 12.67 22.48 -13.02
N LYS A 45 12.48 23.74 -13.38
CA LYS A 45 11.78 24.75 -12.61
C LYS A 45 10.29 24.38 -12.47
N ILE A 46 9.87 24.04 -11.25
CA ILE A 46 8.48 23.74 -10.93
C ILE A 46 7.57 24.91 -11.35
N PRO A 47 6.50 24.68 -12.16
CA PRO A 47 5.62 25.73 -12.67
C PRO A 47 4.76 26.34 -11.55
N LEU A 48 4.37 27.61 -11.72
CA LEU A 48 3.61 28.33 -10.70
C LEU A 48 2.26 27.67 -10.38
N GLY A 49 1.58 27.09 -11.38
CA GLY A 49 0.36 26.32 -11.16
C GLY A 49 0.53 25.19 -10.15
N ALA A 50 1.63 24.42 -10.24
CA ALA A 50 1.93 23.37 -9.27
C ALA A 50 2.16 23.93 -7.86
N TRP A 51 2.89 25.04 -7.73
CA TRP A 51 3.10 25.70 -6.44
C TRP A 51 1.80 26.19 -5.79
N LEU A 52 0.88 26.77 -6.57
CA LEU A 52 -0.44 27.19 -6.06
C LEU A 52 -1.25 25.97 -5.57
N ILE A 53 -1.15 24.83 -6.25
CA ILE A 53 -1.83 23.58 -5.82
C ILE A 53 -1.19 22.98 -4.56
N VAL A 54 0.14 23.05 -4.40
CA VAL A 54 0.83 22.65 -3.15
C VAL A 54 0.38 23.51 -1.96
N VAL A 55 0.14 24.81 -2.16
CA VAL A 55 -0.45 25.69 -1.13
C VAL A 55 -1.91 25.32 -0.84
N CYS A 56 -2.71 24.97 -1.86
CA CYS A 56 -4.08 24.48 -1.66
C CYS A 56 -4.11 23.18 -0.82
N GLU A 57 -3.23 22.23 -1.10
CA GLU A 57 -3.10 20.99 -0.31
C GLU A 57 -2.66 21.29 1.13
N LEU A 58 -1.69 22.20 1.36
CA LEU A 58 -1.28 22.61 2.71
C LEU A 58 -2.49 23.14 3.50
N CYS A 59 -3.27 24.04 2.90
CA CYS A 59 -4.43 24.65 3.52
C CYS A 59 -5.58 23.65 3.76
N GLU A 60 -5.84 22.71 2.83
CA GLU A 60 -6.86 21.66 3.05
C GLU A 60 -6.39 20.62 4.07
N ARG A 61 -5.11 20.24 4.10
CA ARG A 61 -4.57 19.32 5.12
C ARG A 61 -4.57 19.95 6.50
N PHE A 62 -4.21 21.23 6.60
CA PHE A 62 -4.39 22.01 7.81
C PHE A 62 -5.85 21.96 8.29
N ALA A 63 -6.81 22.16 7.38
CA ALA A 63 -8.21 22.08 7.73
C ALA A 63 -8.65 20.66 8.13
N PHE A 64 -8.29 19.63 7.37
CA PHE A 64 -8.71 18.24 7.59
C PHE A 64 -8.20 17.68 8.91
N TYR A 65 -6.91 17.83 9.19
CA TYR A 65 -6.29 17.32 10.43
C TYR A 65 -6.69 18.17 11.64
N GLY A 66 -6.59 19.50 11.54
CA GLY A 66 -6.92 20.43 12.62
C GLY A 66 -8.39 20.40 13.03
N LEU A 67 -9.30 19.98 12.13
CA LEU A 67 -10.70 19.67 12.41
C LEU A 67 -10.87 18.29 13.06
N SER A 68 -10.38 17.23 12.40
CA SER A 68 -10.76 15.85 12.75
C SER A 68 -10.02 15.27 13.95
N GLY A 69 -8.88 15.84 14.34
CA GLY A 69 -8.18 15.49 15.58
C GLY A 69 -9.03 15.75 16.84
N LEU A 70 -9.85 16.80 16.81
CA LEU A 70 -10.70 17.28 17.90
C LEU A 70 -11.94 16.40 18.14
N PHE A 71 -12.31 15.56 17.17
CA PHE A 71 -13.59 14.84 17.19
C PHE A 71 -13.72 13.87 18.37
N GLN A 72 -12.62 13.24 18.81
CA GLN A 72 -12.69 12.29 19.93
C GLN A 72 -13.10 13.02 21.22
N ASN A 73 -12.41 14.10 21.58
CA ASN A 73 -12.70 14.92 22.76
C ASN A 73 -14.09 15.57 22.70
N TYR A 74 -14.40 16.22 21.57
CA TYR A 74 -15.66 16.92 21.33
C TYR A 74 -16.88 16.02 21.59
N ILE A 75 -16.80 14.74 21.16
CA ILE A 75 -17.88 13.75 21.30
C ILE A 75 -17.87 13.08 22.67
N GLN A 76 -16.69 12.68 23.17
CA GLN A 76 -16.57 11.84 24.36
C GLN A 76 -17.03 12.56 25.63
N PHE A 77 -16.53 13.77 25.88
CA PHE A 77 -16.63 14.43 27.18
C PHE A 77 -17.74 15.50 27.23
N PRO A 78 -18.25 15.84 28.43
CA PRO A 78 -19.14 16.99 28.65
C PRO A 78 -18.41 18.33 28.52
N LEU A 79 -19.15 19.45 28.56
CA LEU A 79 -18.57 20.79 28.67
C LEU A 79 -17.76 20.93 29.98
N PRO A 80 -16.50 21.43 29.94
CA PRO A 80 -15.68 21.60 31.15
C PRO A 80 -16.29 22.52 32.22
N THR A 81 -16.29 22.07 33.47
CA THR A 81 -16.87 22.72 34.66
C THR A 81 -15.81 23.29 35.60
N GLY A 82 -14.83 24.00 35.05
CA GLY A 82 -13.83 24.78 35.79
C GLY A 82 -12.64 23.97 36.32
N ASN A 83 -12.89 22.84 36.97
CA ASN A 83 -11.85 21.92 37.46
C ASN A 83 -11.48 20.81 36.45
N ASP A 84 -12.32 20.57 35.44
CA ASP A 84 -12.08 19.53 34.42
C ASP A 84 -10.85 19.87 33.55
N THR A 85 -9.89 18.94 33.45
CA THR A 85 -8.65 19.15 32.67
C THR A 85 -8.77 18.71 31.21
N GLN A 86 -9.81 17.93 30.88
CA GLN A 86 -10.06 17.40 29.54
C GLN A 86 -11.14 18.23 28.81
N PRO A 87 -10.90 18.68 27.57
CA PRO A 87 -11.90 19.39 26.78
C PRO A 87 -13.03 18.46 26.32
N GLY A 88 -14.26 18.98 26.29
CA GLY A 88 -15.44 18.27 25.81
C GLY A 88 -16.62 19.19 25.49
N ALA A 89 -17.72 18.60 24.99
CA ALA A 89 -18.94 19.35 24.67
C ALA A 89 -20.22 18.51 24.60
N LEU A 90 -20.17 17.26 24.08
CA LEU A 90 -21.36 16.54 23.66
C LEU A 90 -21.83 15.42 24.59
N ASP A 91 -21.00 14.99 25.55
CA ASP A 91 -21.32 13.96 26.54
C ASP A 91 -21.95 12.69 25.93
N ARG A 92 -21.14 11.97 25.14
CA ARG A 92 -21.55 10.71 24.46
C ARG A 92 -20.66 9.51 24.78
N GLY A 93 -19.61 9.70 25.56
CA GLY A 93 -18.69 8.64 25.95
C GLY A 93 -17.81 8.10 24.81
N GLN A 94 -16.82 7.30 25.20
CA GLN A 94 -15.76 6.84 24.30
C GLN A 94 -16.27 6.00 23.12
N GLN A 95 -17.25 5.12 23.34
CA GLN A 95 -17.76 4.26 22.27
C GLN A 95 -18.40 5.06 21.13
N THR A 96 -19.19 6.10 21.43
CA THR A 96 -19.79 6.96 20.40
C THR A 96 -18.74 7.83 19.71
N ALA A 97 -17.75 8.33 20.45
CA ALA A 97 -16.62 9.07 19.89
C ALA A 97 -15.82 8.21 18.90
N THR A 98 -15.31 7.05 19.34
CA THR A 98 -14.56 6.11 18.49
C THR A 98 -15.37 5.66 17.28
N ALA A 99 -16.68 5.41 17.43
CA ALA A 99 -17.56 5.06 16.31
C ALA A 99 -17.68 6.17 15.26
N LEU A 100 -17.97 7.41 15.68
CA LEU A 100 -18.16 8.54 14.77
C LEU A 100 -16.84 9.00 14.13
N THR A 101 -15.74 8.99 14.87
CA THR A 101 -14.40 9.27 14.34
C THR A 101 -13.98 8.25 13.27
N ASN A 102 -14.24 6.95 13.50
CA ASN A 102 -13.99 5.92 12.47
C ASN A 102 -15.01 5.96 11.33
N PHE A 103 -16.27 6.37 11.56
CA PHE A 103 -17.24 6.61 10.49
C PHE A 103 -16.80 7.75 9.56
N PHE A 104 -16.37 8.90 10.12
CA PHE A 104 -15.85 10.00 9.33
C PHE A 104 -14.64 9.58 8.50
N ARG A 105 -13.70 8.83 9.11
CA ARG A 105 -12.54 8.28 8.38
C ARG A 105 -12.95 7.30 7.29
N PHE A 106 -13.84 6.34 7.57
CA PHE A 106 -14.41 5.45 6.56
C PHE A 106 -14.99 6.24 5.37
N PHE A 107 -15.83 7.23 5.65
CA PHE A 107 -16.54 7.97 4.63
C PHE A 107 -15.58 8.86 3.79
N ALA A 108 -14.65 9.56 4.44
CA ALA A 108 -13.64 10.40 3.79
C ALA A 108 -12.59 9.62 2.96
N TYR A 109 -12.49 8.30 3.11
CA TYR A 109 -11.68 7.41 2.25
C TYR A 109 -12.53 6.55 1.28
N LEU A 110 -13.87 6.58 1.39
CA LEU A 110 -14.80 5.99 0.42
C LEU A 110 -15.16 6.99 -0.69
N THR A 111 -15.52 8.23 -0.32
CA THR A 111 -15.97 9.28 -1.25
C THR A 111 -14.98 9.68 -2.36
N PRO A 112 -13.64 9.51 -2.24
CA PRO A 112 -12.73 9.75 -3.37
C PRO A 112 -13.06 8.94 -4.64
N ILE A 113 -13.69 7.76 -4.51
CA ILE A 113 -14.11 6.96 -5.66
C ILE A 113 -15.17 7.71 -6.48
N LEU A 114 -16.11 8.38 -5.82
CA LEU A 114 -17.14 9.21 -6.48
C LEU A 114 -16.52 10.47 -7.09
N GLY A 115 -15.58 11.10 -6.36
CA GLY A 115 -14.85 12.29 -6.82
C GLY A 115 -14.03 12.06 -8.09
N ALA A 116 -13.37 10.90 -8.21
CA ALA A 116 -12.66 10.51 -9.41
C ALA A 116 -13.62 10.30 -10.60
N ILE A 117 -14.73 9.58 -10.40
CA ILE A 117 -15.72 9.31 -11.46
C ILE A 117 -16.34 10.61 -11.99
N LEU A 118 -16.67 11.58 -11.13
CA LEU A 118 -17.23 12.87 -11.54
C LEU A 118 -16.25 13.71 -12.39
N ALA A 119 -14.97 13.74 -12.00
CA ALA A 119 -13.94 14.45 -12.76
C ALA A 119 -13.62 13.77 -14.09
N ASP A 120 -13.41 12.45 -14.09
CA ASP A 120 -13.00 11.67 -15.26
C ASP A 120 -14.09 11.56 -16.34
N GLN A 121 -15.39 11.58 -15.96
CA GLN A 121 -16.52 11.42 -16.90
C GLN A 121 -17.19 12.74 -17.29
N PHE A 122 -17.39 13.68 -16.36
CA PHE A 122 -18.40 14.74 -16.53
C PHE A 122 -17.87 16.17 -16.39
N TRP A 123 -17.00 16.43 -15.43
CA TRP A 123 -16.71 17.82 -15.01
C TRP A 123 -15.26 18.27 -15.22
N GLY A 124 -14.32 17.33 -15.36
CA GLY A 124 -12.88 17.64 -15.30
C GLY A 124 -12.42 17.91 -13.87
N LYS A 125 -11.09 17.84 -13.65
CA LYS A 125 -10.51 17.85 -12.29
C LYS A 125 -10.74 19.15 -11.55
N TYR A 126 -10.42 20.29 -12.18
CA TYR A 126 -10.54 21.61 -11.56
C TYR A 126 -11.97 21.91 -11.08
N LYS A 127 -12.98 21.71 -11.95
CA LYS A 127 -14.39 21.94 -11.61
C LYS A 127 -14.87 21.04 -10.48
N THR A 128 -14.49 19.76 -10.47
CA THR A 128 -14.80 18.85 -9.36
C THR A 128 -14.18 19.32 -8.04
N ILE A 129 -12.91 19.73 -8.03
CA ILE A 129 -12.26 20.26 -6.82
C ILE A 129 -13.01 21.50 -6.32
N VAL A 130 -13.31 22.49 -7.19
CA VAL A 130 -14.01 23.72 -6.80
C VAL A 130 -15.39 23.41 -6.21
N VAL A 131 -16.21 22.57 -6.86
CA VAL A 131 -17.53 22.18 -6.34
C VAL A 131 -17.39 21.45 -5.00
N SER A 132 -16.44 20.53 -4.88
CA SER A 132 -16.19 19.81 -3.64
C SER A 132 -15.65 20.68 -2.51
N CYS A 133 -14.87 21.72 -2.80
CA CYS A 133 -14.46 22.73 -1.82
C CYS A 133 -15.64 23.56 -1.30
N VAL A 134 -16.60 23.92 -2.16
CA VAL A 134 -17.85 24.59 -1.72
C VAL A 134 -18.67 23.67 -0.82
N VAL A 135 -18.81 22.38 -1.17
CA VAL A 135 -19.48 21.38 -0.32
C VAL A 135 -18.76 21.24 1.03
N TYR A 136 -17.43 21.12 1.04
CA TYR A 136 -16.62 21.06 2.26
C TYR A 136 -16.87 22.28 3.16
N MET A 137 -16.85 23.50 2.59
CA MET A 137 -17.09 24.74 3.33
C MET A 137 -18.47 24.81 3.96
N ILE A 138 -19.53 24.30 3.31
CA ILE A 138 -20.86 24.22 3.92
C ILE A 138 -20.80 23.36 5.19
N GLY A 139 -20.09 22.23 5.15
CA GLY A 139 -19.90 21.35 6.31
C GLY A 139 -19.07 21.99 7.44
N LEU A 140 -18.00 22.71 7.09
CA LEU A 140 -17.19 23.49 8.05
C LEU A 140 -18.01 24.59 8.74
N VAL A 141 -18.85 25.30 7.98
CA VAL A 141 -19.78 26.30 8.54
C VAL A 141 -20.85 25.64 9.42
N VAL A 142 -21.37 24.46 9.07
CA VAL A 142 -22.35 23.73 9.89
C VAL A 142 -21.74 23.32 11.24
N ILE A 143 -20.53 22.75 11.30
CA ILE A 143 -19.91 22.42 12.60
C ILE A 143 -19.59 23.69 13.39
N LEU A 144 -18.96 24.70 12.78
CA LEU A 144 -18.66 25.99 13.41
C LEU A 144 -19.90 26.64 14.06
N LEU A 145 -21.02 26.71 13.33
CA LEU A 145 -22.27 27.32 13.82
C LEU A 145 -23.05 26.45 14.81
N THR A 146 -22.79 25.14 14.88
CA THR A 146 -23.45 24.25 15.85
C THR A 146 -22.61 24.00 17.10
N SER A 147 -21.31 24.30 17.08
CA SER A 147 -20.42 24.29 18.25
C SER A 147 -20.42 25.58 19.09
N ILE A 148 -21.14 26.63 18.69
CA ILE A 148 -21.26 27.84 19.51
C ILE A 148 -22.01 27.51 20.83
N PRO A 149 -21.71 28.18 21.97
CA PRO A 149 -22.30 27.80 23.26
C PRO A 149 -23.84 27.77 23.29
N PRO A 150 -24.58 28.71 22.65
CA PRO A 150 -26.05 28.64 22.58
C PRO A 150 -26.60 27.47 21.75
N ALA A 151 -25.81 26.86 20.86
CA ALA A 151 -26.20 25.71 20.06
C ALA A 151 -25.90 24.38 20.77
N ILE A 152 -24.79 24.31 21.53
CA ILE A 152 -24.49 23.21 22.46
C ILE A 152 -25.58 23.13 23.54
N GLN A 153 -25.89 24.24 24.20
CA GLN A 153 -26.93 24.31 25.24
C GLN A 153 -28.33 23.90 24.75
N LYS A 154 -28.62 24.04 23.45
CA LYS A 154 -29.87 23.61 22.82
C LYS A 154 -29.82 22.17 22.27
N GLY A 155 -28.72 21.44 22.47
CA GLY A 155 -28.52 20.08 21.98
C GLY A 155 -28.32 19.95 20.46
N VAL A 156 -28.23 21.07 19.72
CA VAL A 156 -28.12 21.10 18.25
C VAL A 156 -26.72 20.68 17.78
N ALA A 157 -25.71 20.79 18.65
CA ALA A 157 -24.32 20.46 18.37
C ALA A 157 -24.09 18.99 17.93
N PHE A 158 -24.83 18.03 18.48
CA PHE A 158 -24.70 16.61 18.12
C PHE A 158 -25.25 16.27 16.71
N PRO A 159 -26.50 16.59 16.35
CA PRO A 159 -26.97 16.40 14.97
C PRO A 159 -26.23 17.30 13.98
N GLY A 160 -25.79 18.50 14.39
CA GLY A 160 -24.93 19.37 13.59
C GLY A 160 -23.61 18.71 13.20
N LEU A 161 -22.94 18.05 14.15
CA LEU A 161 -21.72 17.28 13.89
C LEU A 161 -21.95 16.15 12.87
N ILE A 162 -23.04 15.38 12.99
CA ILE A 162 -23.33 14.27 12.06
C ILE A 162 -23.55 14.80 10.64
N VAL A 163 -24.32 15.89 10.49
CA VAL A 163 -24.54 16.55 9.20
C VAL A 163 -23.23 17.09 8.64
N ALA A 164 -22.39 17.73 9.46
CA ALA A 164 -21.08 18.22 9.05
C ALA A 164 -20.15 17.08 8.61
N MET A 165 -20.05 15.98 9.36
CA MET A 165 -19.22 14.82 8.99
C MET A 165 -19.57 14.26 7.60
N ILE A 166 -20.87 14.17 7.28
CA ILE A 166 -21.34 13.69 5.97
C ILE A 166 -20.99 14.71 4.87
N ILE A 167 -21.30 15.99 5.07
CA ILE A 167 -21.05 17.05 4.07
C ILE A 167 -19.54 17.20 3.81
N ILE A 168 -18.73 17.27 4.87
CA ILE A 168 -17.26 17.35 4.78
C ILE A 168 -16.70 16.08 4.13
N GLY A 169 -17.23 14.89 4.42
CA GLY A 169 -16.80 13.66 3.76
C GLY A 169 -17.02 13.66 2.25
N PHE A 170 -18.15 14.18 1.76
CA PHE A 170 -18.39 14.36 0.32
C PHE A 170 -17.43 15.38 -0.31
N GLY A 171 -17.21 16.53 0.34
CA GLY A 171 -16.24 17.54 -0.12
C GLY A 171 -14.81 16.99 -0.16
N THR A 172 -14.36 16.38 0.93
CA THR A 172 -13.05 15.72 1.07
C THR A 172 -12.79 14.72 -0.07
N GLY A 173 -13.81 13.96 -0.48
CA GLY A 173 -13.71 12.97 -1.55
C GLY A 173 -13.26 13.56 -2.89
N GLY A 174 -13.97 14.58 -3.39
CA GLY A 174 -13.65 15.20 -4.68
C GLY A 174 -12.36 16.01 -4.69
N VAL A 175 -11.92 16.52 -3.53
CA VAL A 175 -10.60 17.14 -3.37
C VAL A 175 -9.49 16.09 -3.43
N LYS A 176 -9.51 15.09 -2.52
CA LYS A 176 -8.44 14.07 -2.40
C LYS A 176 -8.21 13.23 -3.65
N SER A 177 -9.25 13.03 -4.47
CA SER A 177 -9.16 12.28 -5.74
C SER A 177 -8.55 13.07 -6.89
N ASN A 178 -8.57 14.40 -6.86
CA ASN A 178 -8.28 15.24 -8.03
C ASN A 178 -7.14 16.25 -7.85
N VAL A 179 -6.81 16.67 -6.63
CA VAL A 179 -5.77 17.67 -6.37
C VAL A 179 -4.38 17.19 -6.80
N SER A 180 -3.96 15.98 -6.43
CA SER A 180 -2.61 15.50 -6.77
C SER A 180 -2.44 15.10 -8.25
N PRO A 181 -3.45 14.55 -8.97
CA PRO A 181 -3.40 14.48 -10.43
C PRO A 181 -3.36 15.86 -11.10
N LEU A 182 -4.16 16.83 -10.65
CA LEU A 182 -4.13 18.19 -11.22
C LEU A 182 -2.74 18.84 -11.02
N MET A 183 -2.09 18.64 -9.87
CA MET A 183 -0.71 19.09 -9.65
C MET A 183 0.26 18.51 -10.69
N ALA A 184 0.19 17.20 -10.94
CA ALA A 184 1.06 16.53 -11.90
C ALA A 184 0.82 17.03 -13.35
N GLU A 185 -0.43 17.33 -13.71
CA GLU A 185 -0.82 17.87 -15.02
C GLU A 185 -0.26 19.28 -15.30
N GLN A 186 0.22 20.00 -14.29
CA GLN A 186 0.82 21.34 -14.49
C GLN A 186 2.22 21.28 -15.13
N TYR A 187 2.89 20.12 -15.14
CA TYR A 187 4.20 19.97 -15.74
C TYR A 187 4.09 19.21 -17.09
N SER A 188 4.08 19.99 -18.18
CA SER A 188 3.75 19.49 -19.52
C SER A 188 4.87 18.72 -20.23
N ARG A 189 6.13 18.84 -19.79
CA ARG A 189 7.28 18.21 -20.47
C ARG A 189 7.30 16.70 -20.27
N LYS A 190 7.26 15.95 -21.38
CA LYS A 190 7.26 14.47 -21.39
C LYS A 190 8.60 13.83 -21.76
N LYS A 191 9.53 14.60 -22.32
CA LYS A 191 10.86 14.15 -22.76
C LYS A 191 11.95 14.72 -21.86
N ALA A 192 13.06 14.00 -21.73
CA ALA A 192 14.27 14.51 -21.11
C ALA A 192 15.07 15.34 -22.13
N ILE A 193 15.73 16.40 -21.68
CA ILE A 193 16.47 17.33 -22.55
C ILE A 193 17.84 17.67 -21.97
N ILE A 194 18.84 17.89 -22.82
CA ILE A 194 20.16 18.37 -22.40
C ILE A 194 20.12 19.88 -22.20
N THR A 195 20.61 20.34 -21.05
CA THR A 195 20.89 21.75 -20.75
C THR A 195 22.34 21.91 -20.29
N VAL A 196 22.85 23.15 -20.27
CA VAL A 196 24.19 23.46 -19.74
C VAL A 196 24.03 24.40 -18.55
N ILE A 197 24.32 23.88 -17.35
CA ILE A 197 24.27 24.65 -16.09
C ILE A 197 25.68 24.71 -15.51
N ASN A 198 26.15 25.92 -15.18
CA ASN A 198 27.50 26.19 -14.65
C ASN A 198 28.62 25.57 -15.51
N GLY A 199 28.45 25.55 -16.83
CA GLY A 199 29.41 24.98 -17.79
C GLY A 199 29.37 23.45 -17.93
N GLN A 200 28.51 22.75 -17.19
CA GLN A 200 28.36 21.29 -17.27
C GLN A 200 27.08 20.93 -18.05
N LYS A 201 27.17 19.98 -18.98
CA LYS A 201 25.99 19.30 -19.54
C LYS A 201 25.26 18.57 -18.40
N LYS A 202 23.96 18.79 -18.28
CA LYS A 202 23.05 18.08 -17.36
C LYS A 202 21.75 17.74 -18.09
N ILE A 203 21.04 16.72 -17.62
CA ILE A 203 19.78 16.29 -18.23
C ILE A 203 18.63 16.75 -17.33
N ILE A 204 17.75 17.58 -17.87
CA ILE A 204 16.46 17.86 -17.24
C ILE A 204 15.59 16.62 -17.44
N ASP A 205 15.23 15.97 -16.33
CA ASP A 205 14.46 14.73 -16.32
C ASP A 205 13.03 14.98 -15.81
N PRO A 206 11.99 14.73 -16.63
CA PRO A 206 10.59 14.81 -16.21
C PRO A 206 10.26 14.00 -14.95
N SER A 207 10.89 12.85 -14.76
CA SER A 207 10.64 11.98 -13.60
C SER A 207 11.21 12.58 -12.32
N VAL A 208 12.43 13.13 -12.36
CA VAL A 208 13.06 13.84 -11.22
C VAL A 208 12.29 15.12 -10.88
N THR A 209 11.80 15.83 -11.90
CA THR A 209 10.95 17.02 -11.71
C THR A 209 9.62 16.69 -11.05
N THR A 210 8.95 15.65 -11.55
CA THR A 210 7.69 15.13 -10.98
C THR A 210 7.89 14.65 -9.54
N GLN A 211 8.99 13.93 -9.26
CA GLN A 211 9.35 13.52 -7.91
C GLN A 211 9.57 14.73 -6.98
N SER A 212 10.24 15.79 -7.45
CA SER A 212 10.42 17.02 -6.70
C SER A 212 9.08 17.68 -6.33
N MET A 213 8.12 17.73 -7.26
CA MET A 213 6.76 18.22 -6.99
C MET A 213 6.04 17.38 -5.93
N PHE A 214 6.09 16.04 -6.02
CA PHE A 214 5.50 15.16 -5.01
C PHE A 214 6.20 15.25 -3.64
N ASN A 215 7.51 15.51 -3.59
CA ASN A 215 8.22 15.77 -2.34
C ASN A 215 7.69 17.04 -1.65
N TRP A 216 7.50 18.14 -2.39
CA TRP A 216 6.90 19.38 -1.85
C TRP A 216 5.44 19.20 -1.43
N PHE A 217 4.66 18.42 -2.20
CA PHE A 217 3.30 18.02 -1.82
C PHE A 217 3.28 17.23 -0.49
N TYR A 218 4.23 16.33 -0.29
CA TYR A 218 4.35 15.56 0.96
C TYR A 218 4.79 16.41 2.15
N TRP A 219 5.66 17.40 1.94
CA TRP A 219 5.96 18.43 2.96
C TRP A 219 4.71 19.23 3.33
N ALA A 220 3.90 19.65 2.35
CA ALA A 220 2.64 20.36 2.59
C ALA A 220 1.64 19.53 3.43
N ILE A 221 1.54 18.22 3.18
CA ILE A 221 0.71 17.31 3.99
C ILE A 221 1.17 17.28 5.45
N ASN A 222 2.46 17.07 5.69
CA ASN A 222 3.00 16.95 7.05
C ASN A 222 2.94 18.27 7.83
N ILE A 223 3.25 19.40 7.19
CA ILE A 223 3.12 20.73 7.80
C ILE A 223 1.64 21.03 8.09
N GLY A 224 0.71 20.64 7.21
CA GLY A 224 -0.73 20.72 7.46
C GLY A 224 -1.18 19.86 8.65
N ALA A 225 -0.61 18.67 8.83
CA ALA A 225 -0.95 17.80 9.98
C ALA A 225 -0.61 18.42 11.35
N LEU A 226 0.41 19.27 11.43
CA LEU A 226 0.79 20.01 12.66
C LEU A 226 -0.24 21.09 13.07
N SER A 227 -1.30 21.30 12.30
CA SER A 227 -2.47 22.12 12.66
C SER A 227 -3.07 21.77 14.02
N LEU A 228 -3.03 20.49 14.43
CA LEU A 228 -3.49 20.06 15.74
C LEU A 228 -2.77 20.80 16.88
N ILE A 229 -1.48 21.14 16.75
CA ILE A 229 -0.76 21.89 17.81
C ILE A 229 -1.50 23.20 18.14
N VAL A 230 -2.11 23.85 17.14
CA VAL A 230 -2.90 25.06 17.34
C VAL A 230 -4.31 24.71 17.82
N THR A 231 -5.03 23.81 17.15
CA THR A 231 -6.46 23.60 17.43
C THR A 231 -6.73 22.89 18.75
N THR A 232 -5.89 21.93 19.14
CA THR A 232 -6.02 21.20 20.43
C THR A 232 -5.81 22.10 21.65
N ASN A 233 -4.87 23.05 21.56
CA ASN A 233 -4.70 24.06 22.61
C ASN A 233 -5.88 25.04 22.63
N VAL A 234 -6.48 25.39 21.49
CA VAL A 234 -7.64 26.29 21.44
C VAL A 234 -8.93 25.64 21.95
N GLU A 235 -9.14 24.33 21.80
CA GLU A 235 -10.27 23.66 22.47
C GLU A 235 -10.09 23.61 24.00
N LYS A 236 -8.87 23.31 24.50
CA LYS A 236 -8.59 23.20 25.94
C LYS A 236 -8.62 24.56 26.66
N TYR A 237 -8.02 25.60 26.08
CA TYR A 237 -7.89 26.90 26.74
C TYR A 237 -9.00 27.91 26.40
N HIS A 238 -9.81 27.66 25.36
CA HIS A 238 -10.88 28.57 24.93
C HIS A 238 -12.22 27.88 24.66
N SER A 239 -12.38 27.23 23.50
CA SER A 239 -13.61 26.51 23.11
C SER A 239 -13.52 25.85 21.73
N PHE A 240 -14.34 24.82 21.52
CA PHE A 240 -14.45 24.10 20.24
C PHE A 240 -14.85 24.97 19.04
N TRP A 241 -15.73 25.97 19.18
CA TRP A 241 -16.11 26.80 18.03
C TRP A 241 -14.93 27.65 17.52
N LEU A 242 -14.04 28.12 18.40
CA LEU A 242 -12.78 28.76 18.01
C LEU A 242 -11.80 27.74 17.41
N ALA A 243 -11.74 26.53 17.97
CA ALA A 243 -10.90 25.45 17.44
C ALA A 243 -11.33 25.03 16.02
N PHE A 244 -12.63 25.03 15.70
CA PHE A 244 -13.17 24.76 14.36
C PHE A 244 -13.13 25.97 13.41
N LEU A 245 -13.11 27.21 13.93
CA LEU A 245 -12.93 28.41 13.12
C LEU A 245 -11.57 28.43 12.42
N ILE A 246 -10.52 27.95 13.08
CA ILE A 246 -9.14 27.97 12.57
C ILE A 246 -8.96 27.10 11.30
N PRO A 247 -9.40 25.82 11.27
CA PRO A 247 -9.57 25.03 10.05
C PRO A 247 -10.43 25.71 8.97
N THR A 248 -11.53 26.37 9.37
CA THR A 248 -12.45 27.02 8.44
C THR A 248 -11.77 28.19 7.71
N VAL A 249 -11.02 29.03 8.42
CA VAL A 249 -10.25 30.15 7.84
C VAL A 249 -9.12 29.64 6.94
N ALA A 250 -8.42 28.57 7.33
CA ALA A 250 -7.41 27.95 6.49
C ALA A 250 -7.99 27.41 5.17
N PHE A 251 -9.18 26.78 5.21
CA PHE A 251 -9.85 26.27 4.03
C PHE A 251 -10.35 27.38 3.08
N VAL A 252 -10.78 28.54 3.61
CA VAL A 252 -11.04 29.73 2.79
C VAL A 252 -9.78 30.14 2.03
N GLY A 253 -8.60 30.06 2.66
CA GLY A 253 -7.31 30.24 2.00
C GLY A 253 -7.09 29.31 0.81
N ALA A 254 -7.40 28.01 0.97
CA ALA A 254 -7.33 27.03 -0.14
C ALA A 254 -8.23 27.44 -1.32
N ILE A 255 -9.47 27.85 -1.06
CA ILE A 255 -10.41 28.29 -2.10
C ILE A 255 -9.91 29.55 -2.81
N VAL A 256 -9.42 30.55 -2.06
CA VAL A 256 -8.93 31.80 -2.64
C VAL A 256 -7.75 31.54 -3.57
N VAL A 257 -6.79 30.70 -3.18
CA VAL A 257 -5.65 30.32 -4.03
C VAL A 257 -6.10 29.52 -5.26
N LEU A 258 -7.04 28.57 -5.09
CA LEU A 258 -7.58 27.77 -6.19
C LEU A 258 -8.36 28.62 -7.21
N VAL A 259 -9.11 29.64 -6.77
CA VAL A 259 -9.86 30.53 -7.67
C VAL A 259 -8.93 31.54 -8.37
N ILE A 260 -7.95 32.12 -7.66
CA ILE A 260 -6.95 33.01 -8.26
C ILE A 260 -6.03 32.25 -9.24
N GLY A 261 -5.79 30.96 -9.01
CA GLY A 261 -5.00 30.10 -9.87
C GLY A 261 -5.68 29.66 -11.17
N ARG A 262 -7.01 29.83 -11.30
CA ARG A 262 -7.86 29.28 -12.39
C ARG A 262 -7.21 29.34 -13.76
N ASP A 263 -6.85 30.55 -14.20
CA ASP A 263 -6.40 30.82 -15.57
C ASP A 263 -4.89 30.54 -15.76
N ARG A 264 -4.25 29.99 -14.73
CA ARG A 264 -2.85 29.50 -14.73
C ARG A 264 -2.77 27.98 -14.60
N TYR A 265 -3.90 27.28 -14.53
CA TYR A 265 -3.94 25.83 -14.44
C TYR A 265 -4.12 25.17 -15.80
N VAL A 266 -3.20 24.27 -16.14
CA VAL A 266 -3.39 23.29 -17.20
C VAL A 266 -4.55 22.38 -16.80
N GLN A 267 -5.56 22.28 -17.67
CA GLN A 267 -6.80 21.54 -17.43
C GLN A 267 -7.05 20.57 -18.59
N ILE A 268 -6.78 19.28 -18.35
CA ILE A 268 -7.02 18.22 -19.34
C ILE A 268 -8.52 17.87 -19.35
N PRO A 269 -9.18 17.78 -20.53
CA PRO A 269 -10.60 17.43 -20.62
C PRO A 269 -10.89 15.99 -20.12
N PRO A 270 -12.16 15.66 -19.79
CA PRO A 270 -12.54 14.32 -19.34
C PRO A 270 -12.33 13.25 -20.42
N SER A 271 -11.54 12.21 -20.10
CA SER A 271 -11.23 11.10 -21.02
C SER A 271 -11.99 9.80 -20.72
N GLY A 272 -12.97 9.85 -19.81
CA GLY A 272 -13.74 8.71 -19.33
C GLY A 272 -13.09 7.98 -18.14
N SER A 273 -13.89 7.59 -17.15
CA SER A 273 -13.35 6.95 -15.94
C SER A 273 -13.02 5.49 -16.16
N LEU A 274 -11.74 5.17 -15.95
CA LEU A 274 -11.20 3.82 -16.05
C LEU A 274 -11.86 2.84 -15.07
N LEU A 275 -12.29 3.33 -13.89
CA LEU A 275 -13.02 2.55 -12.89
C LEU A 275 -14.36 2.02 -13.43
N VAL A 276 -15.10 2.85 -14.18
CA VAL A 276 -16.37 2.47 -14.79
C VAL A 276 -16.12 1.40 -15.87
N ARG A 277 -15.09 1.57 -16.72
CA ARG A 277 -14.70 0.57 -17.73
C ARG A 277 -14.33 -0.78 -17.09
N ALA A 278 -13.56 -0.76 -15.99
CA ALA A 278 -13.16 -1.96 -15.26
C ALA A 278 -14.36 -2.66 -14.57
N GLY A 279 -15.29 -1.88 -14.01
CA GLY A 279 -16.55 -2.38 -13.46
C GLY A 279 -17.41 -3.06 -14.52
N SER A 280 -17.65 -2.40 -15.65
CA SER A 280 -18.43 -2.94 -16.77
C SER A 280 -17.83 -4.25 -17.32
N VAL A 281 -16.51 -4.30 -17.53
CA VAL A 281 -15.81 -5.54 -17.95
C VAL A 281 -15.98 -6.66 -16.91
N THR A 282 -15.92 -6.34 -15.62
CA THR A 282 -16.10 -7.33 -14.54
C THR A 282 -17.55 -7.85 -14.45
N VAL A 283 -18.55 -6.97 -14.60
CA VAL A 283 -19.97 -7.36 -14.66
C VAL A 283 -20.25 -8.22 -15.89
N THR A 284 -19.72 -7.86 -17.06
CA THR A 284 -19.84 -8.66 -18.29
C THR A 284 -19.18 -10.03 -18.13
N ALA A 285 -17.99 -10.11 -17.53
CA ALA A 285 -17.33 -11.38 -17.22
C ALA A 285 -18.19 -12.28 -16.31
N ILE A 286 -18.83 -11.73 -15.28
CA ILE A 286 -19.74 -12.47 -14.38
C ILE A 286 -20.99 -12.95 -15.13
N ARG A 287 -21.64 -12.07 -15.92
CA ARG A 287 -22.79 -12.42 -16.76
C ARG A 287 -22.47 -13.52 -17.76
N MET A 288 -21.34 -13.44 -18.46
CA MET A 288 -20.90 -14.46 -19.41
C MET A 288 -20.55 -15.79 -18.72
N ARG A 289 -19.96 -15.75 -17.52
CA ARG A 289 -19.73 -16.96 -16.70
C ARG A 289 -21.04 -17.61 -16.23
N TRP A 290 -22.11 -16.83 -16.02
CA TRP A 290 -23.44 -17.36 -15.73
C TRP A 290 -24.11 -17.92 -16.99
N LYS A 291 -24.09 -17.20 -18.12
CA LYS A 291 -24.66 -17.66 -19.42
C LYS A 291 -23.96 -18.94 -19.95
N LEU A 292 -22.63 -19.06 -19.81
CA LEU A 292 -21.82 -20.16 -20.37
C LEU A 292 -21.55 -21.34 -19.41
N GLY A 293 -21.86 -21.18 -18.12
CA GLY A 293 -21.60 -22.19 -17.08
C GLY A 293 -20.10 -22.45 -16.76
N LYS A 294 -19.84 -23.42 -15.86
CA LYS A 294 -18.48 -23.92 -15.58
C LYS A 294 -18.01 -24.83 -16.74
N GLN A 295 -17.47 -24.24 -17.81
CA GLN A 295 -16.71 -25.00 -18.81
C GLN A 295 -15.44 -25.63 -18.20
N SER A 296 -15.00 -26.77 -18.75
CA SER A 296 -14.01 -27.66 -18.14
C SER A 296 -12.61 -27.02 -18.02
N ASP A 297 -12.10 -26.43 -19.10
CA ASP A 297 -10.88 -25.62 -19.07
C ASP A 297 -11.19 -24.24 -18.49
N ARG A 298 -10.91 -24.09 -17.19
CA ARG A 298 -11.14 -22.87 -16.39
C ARG A 298 -10.17 -21.75 -16.83
N PRO A 299 -10.62 -20.67 -17.51
CA PRO A 299 -9.79 -19.49 -17.68
C PRO A 299 -9.94 -18.55 -16.48
N ASP A 300 -9.23 -17.42 -16.44
CA ASP A 300 -9.41 -16.41 -15.38
C ASP A 300 -10.84 -15.81 -15.46
N LEU A 301 -11.38 -15.24 -14.37
CA LEU A 301 -12.76 -14.75 -14.38
C LEU A 301 -12.99 -13.76 -15.53
N LEU A 302 -12.03 -12.84 -15.72
CA LEU A 302 -12.10 -11.80 -16.74
C LEU A 302 -11.93 -12.32 -18.18
N ASP A 303 -11.48 -13.56 -18.40
CA ASP A 303 -11.49 -14.16 -19.74
C ASP A 303 -12.90 -14.50 -20.24
N TYR A 304 -13.89 -14.60 -19.36
CA TYR A 304 -15.29 -14.72 -19.79
C TYR A 304 -15.79 -13.45 -20.50
N ALA A 305 -15.18 -12.28 -20.27
CA ALA A 305 -15.44 -11.07 -21.06
C ALA A 305 -14.77 -11.07 -22.45
N LYS A 306 -13.84 -12.00 -22.73
CA LYS A 306 -13.24 -12.18 -24.07
C LYS A 306 -14.04 -13.14 -24.97
N LYS A 307 -14.95 -13.94 -24.39
CA LYS A 307 -15.75 -14.95 -25.09
C LYS A 307 -17.05 -14.37 -25.63
N ILE A 308 -17.33 -14.60 -26.91
CA ILE A 308 -18.61 -14.28 -27.56
C ILE A 308 -19.46 -15.56 -27.59
N PRO A 309 -20.68 -15.58 -27.00
CA PRO A 309 -21.68 -16.60 -27.27
C PRO A 309 -22.29 -16.37 -28.67
N GLY A 310 -22.29 -17.39 -29.54
CA GLY A 310 -22.71 -17.29 -30.95
C GLY A 310 -24.21 -17.11 -31.20
N SER A 311 -24.96 -16.50 -30.27
CA SER A 311 -26.40 -16.23 -30.38
C SER A 311 -26.82 -15.21 -29.31
N ILE A 312 -26.65 -13.91 -29.60
CA ILE A 312 -27.01 -12.77 -28.74
C ILE A 312 -27.52 -11.62 -29.63
N ASP A 313 -28.46 -10.81 -29.13
CA ASP A 313 -29.00 -9.63 -29.82
C ASP A 313 -27.93 -8.57 -30.12
N HIS A 314 -28.04 -7.89 -31.27
CA HIS A 314 -27.08 -6.90 -31.75
C HIS A 314 -26.75 -5.79 -30.73
N ASN A 315 -27.69 -5.39 -29.86
CA ASN A 315 -27.43 -4.37 -28.82
C ASN A 315 -26.48 -4.87 -27.70
N GLU A 316 -26.56 -6.14 -27.28
CA GLU A 316 -25.58 -6.72 -26.36
C GLU A 316 -24.24 -6.97 -27.08
N GLU A 317 -24.28 -7.37 -28.36
CA GLU A 317 -23.09 -7.59 -29.20
C GLU A 317 -22.26 -6.31 -29.39
N GLN A 318 -22.89 -5.20 -29.77
CA GLN A 318 -22.23 -3.92 -30.01
C GLN A 318 -21.57 -3.38 -28.73
N THR A 319 -22.28 -3.45 -27.59
CA THR A 319 -21.73 -3.12 -26.26
C THR A 319 -20.54 -4.01 -25.89
N ALA A 320 -20.57 -5.29 -26.25
CA ALA A 320 -19.47 -6.22 -25.99
C ALA A 320 -18.25 -5.97 -26.90
N ILE A 321 -18.44 -5.42 -28.10
CA ILE A 321 -17.37 -5.06 -29.04
C ILE A 321 -16.62 -3.80 -28.59
N GLU A 322 -17.31 -2.74 -28.19
CA GLU A 322 -16.68 -1.48 -27.73
C GLU A 322 -15.84 -1.65 -26.45
N LEU A 323 -16.24 -2.58 -25.58
CA LEU A 323 -15.49 -2.94 -24.37
C LEU A 323 -14.32 -3.91 -24.64
N ARG A 324 -14.14 -4.43 -25.86
CA ARG A 324 -13.26 -5.57 -26.18
C ARG A 324 -11.77 -5.23 -26.35
N ASP A 325 -11.26 -4.38 -25.49
CA ASP A 325 -9.83 -4.13 -25.36
C ASP A 325 -9.16 -5.30 -24.61
N ASN A 326 -8.64 -6.26 -25.37
CA ASN A 326 -7.98 -7.46 -24.82
C ASN A 326 -6.78 -7.11 -23.93
N GLN A 327 -6.05 -6.04 -24.26
CA GLN A 327 -4.90 -5.56 -23.48
C GLN A 327 -5.38 -4.99 -22.15
N PHE A 328 -6.43 -4.17 -22.14
CA PHE A 328 -7.09 -3.69 -20.93
C PHE A 328 -7.59 -4.84 -20.04
N ILE A 329 -8.17 -5.90 -20.62
CA ILE A 329 -8.63 -7.07 -19.86
C ILE A 329 -7.45 -7.79 -19.16
N ASP A 330 -6.31 -7.94 -19.83
CA ASP A 330 -5.14 -8.61 -19.24
C ASP A 330 -4.36 -7.69 -18.27
N ASP A 331 -4.34 -6.39 -18.51
CA ASP A 331 -3.83 -5.40 -17.56
C ASP A 331 -4.72 -5.33 -16.31
N LEU A 332 -6.04 -5.44 -16.43
CA LEU A 332 -6.95 -5.54 -15.28
C LEU A 332 -6.67 -6.78 -14.44
N LYS A 333 -6.35 -7.92 -15.07
CA LYS A 333 -5.87 -9.12 -14.34
C LYS A 333 -4.55 -8.86 -13.62
N LYS A 334 -3.57 -8.16 -14.24
CA LYS A 334 -2.30 -7.80 -13.59
C LYS A 334 -2.54 -6.91 -12.38
N ALA A 335 -3.36 -5.87 -12.52
CA ALA A 335 -3.77 -4.97 -11.44
C ALA A 335 -4.43 -5.73 -10.26
N ILE A 336 -5.42 -6.59 -10.52
CA ILE A 336 -6.10 -7.40 -9.48
C ILE A 336 -5.12 -8.37 -8.80
N ARG A 337 -4.13 -8.90 -9.52
CA ARG A 337 -3.08 -9.78 -8.94
C ARG A 337 -2.13 -9.00 -8.02
N ALA A 338 -1.77 -7.76 -8.36
CA ALA A 338 -1.01 -6.87 -7.48
C ALA A 338 -1.80 -6.50 -6.21
N CYS A 339 -3.11 -6.23 -6.36
CA CYS A 339 -4.01 -5.90 -5.25
C CYS A 339 -4.17 -7.04 -4.20
N ARG A 340 -3.60 -8.24 -4.42
CA ARG A 340 -3.62 -9.32 -3.42
C ARG A 340 -2.92 -8.93 -2.10
N VAL A 341 -1.86 -8.12 -2.17
CA VAL A 341 -1.17 -7.62 -0.96
C VAL A 341 -2.06 -6.66 -0.17
N PHE A 342 -2.98 -5.96 -0.84
CA PHE A 342 -3.91 -5.02 -0.21
C PHE A 342 -4.93 -5.71 0.70
N LEU A 343 -5.14 -7.03 0.58
CA LEU A 343 -6.01 -7.79 1.47
C LEU A 343 -5.51 -7.81 2.93
N PHE A 344 -4.21 -7.57 3.15
CA PHE A 344 -3.63 -7.46 4.50
C PHE A 344 -3.75 -6.03 5.07
N TYR A 345 -3.84 -4.99 4.25
CA TYR A 345 -3.81 -3.60 4.70
C TYR A 345 -4.97 -3.17 5.62
N PRO A 346 -6.22 -3.67 5.50
CA PRO A 346 -7.25 -3.38 6.49
C PRO A 346 -6.82 -3.70 7.92
N PHE A 347 -6.06 -4.79 8.12
CA PHE A 347 -5.50 -5.20 9.42
C PHE A 347 -4.36 -4.28 9.92
N TYR A 348 -3.65 -3.59 9.03
CA TYR A 348 -2.74 -2.51 9.39
C TYR A 348 -3.53 -1.26 9.83
N TRP A 349 -4.54 -0.87 9.04
CA TRP A 349 -5.33 0.33 9.29
C TRP A 349 -6.14 0.26 10.59
N ILE A 350 -6.64 -0.91 10.99
CA ILE A 350 -7.24 -1.13 12.32
C ILE A 350 -6.28 -0.66 13.43
N CYS A 351 -5.03 -1.13 13.41
CA CYS A 351 -4.01 -0.83 14.42
C CYS A 351 -3.55 0.63 14.35
N TYR A 352 -3.30 1.14 13.14
CA TYR A 352 -2.90 2.54 12.92
C TYR A 352 -3.97 3.52 13.42
N ASN A 353 -5.23 3.34 13.03
CA ASN A 353 -6.34 4.26 13.34
C ASN A 353 -6.64 4.42 14.86
N GLN A 354 -6.07 3.60 15.74
CA GLN A 354 -6.18 3.80 17.19
C GLN A 354 -5.55 5.14 17.63
N PHE A 355 -4.55 5.65 16.89
CA PHE A 355 -3.83 6.88 17.23
C PHE A 355 -4.75 8.11 17.38
N GLY A 356 -5.73 8.26 16.49
CA GLY A 356 -6.68 9.37 16.48
C GLY A 356 -8.03 9.02 17.10
N SER A 357 -8.10 8.01 17.96
CA SER A 357 -9.35 7.64 18.66
C SER A 357 -9.06 7.07 20.06
N ASN A 358 -8.91 5.76 20.17
CA ASN A 358 -8.78 5.10 21.47
C ASN A 358 -7.49 5.47 22.24
N LEU A 359 -6.39 5.85 21.57
CA LEU A 359 -5.20 6.38 22.26
C LEU A 359 -5.41 7.80 22.83
N VAL A 360 -6.28 8.61 22.23
CA VAL A 360 -6.68 9.92 22.77
C VAL A 360 -7.54 9.75 24.02
N SER A 361 -8.43 8.75 24.02
CA SER A 361 -9.23 8.38 25.19
C SER A 361 -8.38 7.78 26.31
N GLN A 362 -7.38 6.93 25.99
CA GLN A 362 -6.39 6.46 26.95
C GLN A 362 -5.60 7.63 27.56
N ALA A 363 -5.18 8.60 26.74
CA ALA A 363 -4.42 9.77 27.20
C ALA A 363 -5.20 10.59 28.26
N ALA A 364 -6.53 10.64 28.16
CA ALA A 364 -7.38 11.37 29.09
C ALA A 364 -7.43 10.77 30.51
N GLN A 365 -7.04 9.49 30.68
CA GLN A 365 -6.96 8.81 31.99
C GLN A 365 -5.63 9.09 32.71
N MET A 366 -4.68 9.74 32.02
CA MET A 366 -3.29 9.94 32.45
C MET A 366 -3.05 11.39 32.87
N ASN A 367 -1.99 11.62 33.63
CA ASN A 367 -1.55 12.98 33.94
C ASN A 367 -0.91 13.64 32.69
N VAL A 368 -1.71 14.46 32.01
CA VAL A 368 -1.33 15.30 30.86
C VAL A 368 -0.70 16.65 31.25
N GLY A 369 -0.79 17.04 32.53
CA GLY A 369 -0.39 18.36 33.01
C GLY A 369 -1.12 19.49 32.25
N PRO A 370 -0.39 20.52 31.76
CA PRO A 370 -1.01 21.62 31.02
C PRO A 370 -1.44 21.22 29.59
N LEU A 371 -0.97 20.10 29.06
CA LEU A 371 -1.21 19.74 27.66
C LEU A 371 -2.64 19.22 27.43
N PRO A 372 -3.21 19.40 26.22
CA PRO A 372 -4.33 18.59 25.74
C PRO A 372 -3.92 17.10 25.65
N ASN A 373 -4.84 16.19 25.95
CA ASN A 373 -4.63 14.74 25.84
C ASN A 373 -4.40 14.27 24.40
N ASP A 374 -5.04 14.94 23.44
CA ASP A 374 -5.04 14.61 22.02
C ASP A 374 -3.86 15.21 21.24
N ILE A 375 -3.07 16.10 21.86
CA ILE A 375 -1.88 16.73 21.26
C ILE A 375 -0.83 15.71 20.81
N LEU A 376 -0.80 14.52 21.44
CA LEU A 376 0.17 13.46 21.15
C LEU A 376 0.04 12.88 19.74
N GLN A 377 -1.09 13.08 19.08
CA GLN A 377 -1.27 12.80 17.65
C GLN A 377 -0.20 13.50 16.77
N ASN A 378 0.32 14.66 17.20
CA ASN A 378 1.37 15.39 16.48
C ASN A 378 2.74 14.68 16.47
N ILE A 379 2.96 13.69 17.34
CA ILE A 379 4.21 12.89 17.33
C ILE A 379 4.37 12.18 15.98
N ASP A 380 3.26 11.76 15.36
CA ASP A 380 3.28 11.01 14.11
C ASP A 380 3.88 11.81 12.92
N PRO A 381 3.35 12.98 12.51
CA PRO A 381 3.97 13.80 11.47
C PRO A 381 5.37 14.32 11.85
N ILE A 382 5.65 14.57 13.14
CA ILE A 382 6.99 14.96 13.60
C ILE A 382 8.00 13.83 13.35
N VAL A 383 7.66 12.60 13.72
CA VAL A 383 8.52 11.42 13.49
C VAL A 383 8.66 11.15 12.00
N ILE A 384 7.60 11.24 11.21
CA ILE A 384 7.64 11.07 9.74
C ILE A 384 8.62 12.07 9.10
N VAL A 385 8.48 13.36 9.42
CA VAL A 385 9.36 14.45 8.92
C VAL A 385 10.83 14.25 9.29
N ILE A 386 11.11 13.79 10.51
CA ILE A 386 12.48 13.57 10.98
C ILE A 386 13.07 12.27 10.39
N PHE A 387 12.31 11.19 10.35
CA PHE A 387 12.83 9.86 10.06
C PHE A 387 12.90 9.52 8.56
N ILE A 388 12.03 10.04 7.69
CA ILE A 388 12.16 9.78 6.24
C ILE A 388 13.54 10.20 5.69
N PRO A 389 14.04 11.43 5.96
CA PRO A 389 15.41 11.81 5.61
C PRO A 389 16.49 10.91 6.21
N ILE A 390 16.26 10.33 7.39
CA ILE A 390 17.20 9.40 8.04
C ILE A 390 17.16 8.02 7.35
N PHE A 391 15.97 7.55 6.96
CA PHE A 391 15.79 6.31 6.21
C PHE A 391 16.50 6.37 4.86
N ASP A 392 16.28 7.43 4.08
CA ASP A 392 16.84 7.56 2.73
C ASP A 392 18.35 7.80 2.73
N LYS A 393 18.88 8.60 3.67
CA LYS A 393 20.30 8.99 3.70
C LYS A 393 21.19 8.02 4.49
N PHE A 394 20.67 7.34 5.51
CA PHE A 394 21.48 6.50 6.39
C PHE A 394 21.02 5.04 6.44
N ILE A 395 19.74 4.75 6.70
CA ILE A 395 19.29 3.37 6.96
C ILE A 395 19.25 2.53 5.68
N TYR A 396 18.57 2.98 4.62
CA TYR A 396 18.52 2.25 3.36
C TYR A 396 19.89 2.15 2.65
N PRO A 397 20.77 3.17 2.67
CA PRO A 397 22.17 3.01 2.23
C PRO A 397 22.98 2.07 3.13
N GLY A 398 22.76 2.08 4.45
CA GLY A 398 23.39 1.16 5.40
C GLY A 398 23.03 -0.30 5.13
N LEU A 399 21.74 -0.61 5.01
CA LEU A 399 21.25 -1.94 4.64
C LEU A 399 21.81 -2.41 3.29
N ARG A 400 21.92 -1.50 2.30
CA ARG A 400 22.57 -1.78 1.01
C ARG A 400 24.07 -2.09 1.15
N ARG A 401 24.82 -1.37 2.00
CA ARG A 401 26.22 -1.70 2.34
C ARG A 401 26.35 -3.07 3.01
N CYS A 402 25.40 -3.43 3.89
CA CYS A 402 25.28 -4.76 4.50
C CYS A 402 24.75 -5.85 3.54
N LYS A 403 24.53 -5.53 2.24
CA LYS A 403 23.98 -6.42 1.21
C LYS A 403 22.55 -6.94 1.50
N ILE A 404 21.82 -6.30 2.41
CA ILE A 404 20.44 -6.64 2.78
C ILE A 404 19.49 -5.98 1.76
N SER A 405 18.85 -6.79 0.91
CA SER A 405 17.91 -6.33 -0.11
C SER A 405 16.52 -6.07 0.49
N PHE A 406 16.33 -4.90 1.09
CA PHE A 406 15.10 -4.46 1.77
C PHE A 406 13.99 -4.01 0.78
N THR A 407 13.57 -4.97 -0.04
CA THR A 407 12.48 -4.85 -1.04
C THR A 407 11.12 -4.60 -0.39
N ALA A 408 10.12 -4.18 -1.19
CA ALA A 408 8.82 -3.72 -0.71
C ALA A 408 8.12 -4.67 0.29
N ILE A 409 8.02 -5.97 0.02
CA ILE A 409 7.32 -6.91 0.94
C ILE A 409 8.00 -6.99 2.33
N PRO A 410 9.33 -7.23 2.46
CA PRO A 410 10.04 -7.08 3.73
C PRO A 410 9.87 -5.73 4.44
N ARG A 411 9.79 -4.61 3.70
CA ARG A 411 9.46 -3.30 4.28
C ARG A 411 8.07 -3.30 4.89
N ILE A 412 7.05 -3.77 4.17
CA ILE A 412 5.67 -3.86 4.65
C ILE A 412 5.58 -4.76 5.90
N SER A 413 6.22 -5.93 5.90
CA SER A 413 6.30 -6.81 7.08
C SER A 413 6.95 -6.13 8.29
N ALA A 414 7.99 -5.32 8.10
CA ALA A 414 8.59 -4.53 9.17
C ALA A 414 7.63 -3.46 9.71
N GLY A 415 6.77 -2.88 8.86
CA GLY A 415 5.70 -1.96 9.28
C GLY A 415 4.66 -2.66 10.16
N PHE A 416 4.16 -3.83 9.75
CA PHE A 416 3.27 -4.64 10.60
C PHE A 416 3.91 -5.03 11.94
N PHE A 417 5.23 -5.29 11.95
CA PHE A 417 5.97 -5.54 13.18
C PHE A 417 6.09 -4.28 14.08
N CYS A 418 6.37 -3.10 13.50
CA CYS A 418 6.40 -1.85 14.26
C CYS A 418 5.02 -1.50 14.84
N VAL A 419 3.92 -1.60 14.07
CA VAL A 419 2.57 -1.30 14.60
C VAL A 419 2.13 -2.33 15.66
N SER A 420 2.61 -3.58 15.57
CA SER A 420 2.44 -4.60 16.61
C SER A 420 3.11 -4.19 17.93
N ILE A 421 4.35 -3.70 17.89
CA ILE A 421 5.04 -3.15 19.07
C ILE A 421 4.29 -1.93 19.62
N GLY A 422 3.80 -1.04 18.75
CA GLY A 422 2.97 0.11 19.16
C GLY A 422 1.73 -0.32 19.95
N MET A 423 0.95 -1.27 19.42
CA MET A 423 -0.24 -1.80 20.10
C MET A 423 0.09 -2.58 21.37
N ALA A 424 1.19 -3.35 21.40
CA ALA A 424 1.66 -4.03 22.60
C ALA A 424 2.04 -3.02 23.70
N TRP A 425 2.68 -1.91 23.32
CA TRP A 425 2.99 -0.82 24.24
C TRP A 425 1.71 -0.12 24.74
N SER A 426 0.73 0.14 23.88
CA SER A 426 -0.58 0.68 24.30
C SER A 426 -1.32 -0.25 25.29
N ALA A 427 -1.19 -1.57 25.15
CA ALA A 427 -1.72 -2.54 26.11
C ALA A 427 -0.98 -2.49 27.46
N ILE A 428 0.36 -2.37 27.43
CA ILE A 428 1.18 -2.18 28.65
C ILE A 428 0.80 -0.87 29.34
N VAL A 429 0.64 0.23 28.61
CA VAL A 429 0.22 1.53 29.17
C VAL A 429 -1.18 1.43 29.78
N GLN A 430 -2.14 0.73 29.16
CA GLN A 430 -3.46 0.52 29.76
C GLN A 430 -3.37 -0.29 31.06
N HIS A 431 -2.54 -1.34 31.10
CA HIS A 431 -2.32 -2.10 32.32
C HIS A 431 -1.68 -1.22 33.42
N LEU A 432 -0.68 -0.41 33.08
CA LEU A 432 -0.05 0.53 34.01
C LEU A 432 -1.04 1.58 34.54
N ILE A 433 -1.99 2.05 33.72
CA ILE A 433 -3.08 2.95 34.17
C ILE A 433 -3.92 2.24 35.25
N TYR A 434 -4.42 1.02 35.01
CA TYR A 434 -5.28 0.31 35.97
C TYR A 434 -4.62 0.02 37.33
N ILE A 435 -3.29 -0.13 37.37
CA ILE A 435 -2.55 -0.42 38.62
C ILE A 435 -1.94 0.82 39.30
N THR A 436 -2.10 2.02 38.72
CA THR A 436 -1.53 3.27 39.24
C THR A 436 -2.62 4.16 39.82
N GLY A 437 -2.62 4.38 41.13
CA GLY A 437 -3.63 5.20 41.80
C GLY A 437 -3.70 6.66 41.30
N PRO A 438 -4.80 7.38 41.61
CA PRO A 438 -5.75 7.03 42.66
C PRO A 438 -6.87 6.07 42.25
N ASN A 439 -7.22 5.98 40.96
CA ASN A 439 -8.24 5.03 40.49
C ASN A 439 -7.58 3.68 40.20
N PHE A 440 -7.52 2.83 41.23
CA PHE A 440 -7.09 1.43 41.10
C PHE A 440 -8.24 0.55 40.62
N ASP A 441 -7.95 -0.35 39.67
CA ASP A 441 -8.95 -1.09 38.89
C ASP A 441 -9.96 -0.17 38.16
N TYR A 442 -10.88 -0.75 37.38
CA TYR A 442 -11.91 0.02 36.69
C TYR A 442 -13.00 0.49 37.67
N VAL A 443 -12.80 1.68 38.24
CA VAL A 443 -13.84 2.45 38.94
C VAL A 443 -14.79 3.03 37.88
N PRO A 444 -16.08 2.60 37.80
CA PRO A 444 -16.93 2.95 36.66
C PRO A 444 -17.30 4.43 36.57
N GLU A 445 -17.37 5.11 37.72
CA GLU A 445 -17.61 6.55 37.84
C GLU A 445 -16.72 7.08 38.98
N PRO A 446 -15.71 7.95 38.71
CA PRO A 446 -15.19 8.80 39.77
C PRO A 446 -16.28 9.76 40.22
N ASP A 447 -16.40 10.01 41.52
CA ASP A 447 -17.38 10.96 42.05
C ASP A 447 -17.11 12.35 41.42
N LYS A 448 -18.16 13.06 41.00
CA LYS A 448 -18.07 14.20 40.07
C LYS A 448 -17.28 15.40 40.58
N ASN A 449 -16.86 15.36 41.84
CA ASN A 449 -16.10 16.40 42.52
C ASN A 449 -14.58 16.13 42.57
N ASP A 450 -14.13 14.91 42.25
CA ASP A 450 -12.75 14.47 42.49
C ASP A 450 -12.16 13.67 41.31
N GLN A 451 -12.17 14.28 40.12
CA GLN A 451 -11.69 13.71 38.85
C GLN A 451 -10.14 13.66 38.79
N GLN A 452 -9.52 12.97 39.74
CA GLN A 452 -8.06 12.82 39.81
C GLN A 452 -7.56 11.82 38.77
N TYR A 453 -6.68 12.27 37.87
CA TYR A 453 -6.00 11.42 36.89
C TYR A 453 -5.06 10.43 37.57
N ASN A 454 -4.89 9.24 36.98
CA ASN A 454 -3.95 8.27 37.50
C ASN A 454 -2.52 8.83 37.39
N ASN A 455 -1.68 8.56 38.39
CA ASN A 455 -0.36 9.17 38.59
C ASN A 455 0.73 8.65 37.62
N ILE A 456 0.31 8.33 36.40
CA ILE A 456 1.14 7.98 35.25
C ILE A 456 1.15 9.18 34.29
N THR A 457 2.34 9.66 33.93
CA THR A 457 2.45 10.76 32.95
C THR A 457 2.08 10.28 31.55
N VAL A 458 1.35 11.10 30.81
CA VAL A 458 0.95 10.82 29.41
C VAL A 458 2.16 10.58 28.48
N ALA A 459 3.37 11.02 28.88
CA ALA A 459 4.61 10.74 28.17
C ALA A 459 4.89 9.23 27.97
N TRP A 460 4.29 8.35 28.80
CA TRP A 460 4.36 6.90 28.59
C TRP A 460 3.71 6.43 27.27
N GLN A 461 2.85 7.22 26.62
CA GLN A 461 2.33 6.89 25.28
C GLN A 461 3.30 7.21 24.13
N ILE A 462 4.33 8.05 24.34
CA ILE A 462 5.22 8.51 23.26
C ILE A 462 5.81 7.35 22.43
N PRO A 463 6.25 6.21 23.02
CA PRO A 463 6.72 5.07 22.25
C PRO A 463 5.65 4.43 21.35
N ALA A 464 4.37 4.43 21.74
CA ALA A 464 3.31 3.88 20.90
C ALA A 464 3.11 4.72 19.63
N TYR A 465 2.96 6.05 19.76
CA TYR A 465 2.89 6.96 18.61
C TYR A 465 4.16 6.90 17.75
N PHE A 466 5.35 6.81 18.36
CA PHE A 466 6.61 6.63 17.64
C PHE A 466 6.62 5.33 16.80
N PHE A 467 6.23 4.19 17.37
CA PHE A 467 6.20 2.93 16.64
C PHE A 467 5.10 2.88 15.56
N ILE A 468 3.97 3.58 15.76
CA ILE A 468 2.94 3.80 14.72
C ILE A 468 3.53 4.62 13.56
N ALA A 469 4.21 5.73 13.82
CA ALA A 469 4.80 6.58 12.78
C ALA A 469 5.90 5.87 11.97
N ILE A 470 6.80 5.14 12.64
CA ILE A 470 7.79 4.29 11.98
C ILE A 470 7.10 3.17 11.17
N SER A 471 5.96 2.66 11.62
CA SER A 471 5.16 1.70 10.84
C SER A 471 4.56 2.32 9.58
N GLU A 472 4.23 3.61 9.56
CA GLU A 472 3.70 4.28 8.37
C GLU A 472 4.73 4.36 7.24
N ILE A 473 5.96 4.76 7.57
CA ILE A 473 7.09 4.79 6.63
C ILE A 473 7.31 3.41 6.00
N PHE A 474 7.23 2.34 6.80
CA PHE A 474 7.45 0.97 6.35
C PHE A 474 6.26 0.34 5.61
N ALA A 475 5.01 0.57 6.04
CA ALA A 475 3.82 -0.06 5.47
C ALA A 475 3.04 0.85 4.52
N SER A 476 2.67 2.07 4.92
CA SER A 476 1.82 2.96 4.10
C SER A 476 2.56 3.49 2.87
N VAL A 477 3.72 4.13 3.08
CA VAL A 477 4.53 4.72 1.99
C VAL A 477 5.00 3.65 1.02
N THR A 478 5.52 2.53 1.53
CA THR A 478 5.91 1.38 0.70
C THR A 478 4.71 0.70 0.02
N GLY A 479 3.52 0.77 0.62
CA GLY A 479 2.28 0.27 0.02
C GLY A 479 1.87 1.05 -1.22
N LEU A 480 2.00 2.38 -1.18
CA LEU A 480 1.81 3.26 -2.35
C LEU A 480 2.89 3.02 -3.42
N GLU A 481 4.16 2.86 -3.04
CA GLU A 481 5.24 2.48 -3.96
C GLU A 481 4.96 1.14 -4.66
N TYR A 482 4.53 0.12 -3.89
CA TYR A 482 4.15 -1.19 -4.42
C TYR A 482 2.93 -1.09 -5.35
N ALA A 483 1.91 -0.32 -4.97
CA ALA A 483 0.73 -0.04 -5.79
C ALA A 483 1.12 0.58 -7.14
N PHE A 484 1.99 1.60 -7.14
CA PHE A 484 2.42 2.31 -8.34
C PHE A 484 3.36 1.48 -9.24
N THR A 485 4.22 0.65 -8.65
CA THR A 485 5.23 -0.14 -9.40
C THR A 485 4.68 -1.45 -9.97
N GLN A 486 3.67 -2.06 -9.34
CA GLN A 486 3.03 -3.29 -9.83
C GLN A 486 1.82 -3.04 -10.74
N ALA A 487 1.33 -1.80 -10.81
CA ALA A 487 0.24 -1.43 -11.70
C ALA A 487 0.70 -1.29 -13.16
N PRO A 488 -0.06 -1.81 -14.14
CA PRO A 488 0.09 -1.44 -15.55
C PRO A 488 0.05 0.09 -15.73
N ALA A 489 0.80 0.62 -16.70
CA ALA A 489 0.93 2.07 -16.91
C ALA A 489 -0.43 2.78 -17.07
N THR A 490 -1.36 2.15 -17.77
CA THR A 490 -2.75 2.63 -17.96
C THR A 490 -3.60 2.59 -16.69
N MET A 491 -3.28 1.77 -15.69
CA MET A 491 -4.16 1.44 -14.55
C MET A 491 -3.68 1.95 -13.19
N LYS A 492 -2.59 2.73 -13.14
CA LYS A 492 -1.99 3.24 -11.89
C LYS A 492 -3.01 3.92 -10.97
N SER A 493 -3.88 4.77 -11.52
CA SER A 493 -4.96 5.43 -10.77
C SER A 493 -5.87 4.44 -10.05
N ILE A 494 -6.38 3.40 -10.74
CA ILE A 494 -7.23 2.37 -10.12
C ILE A 494 -6.53 1.66 -8.97
N VAL A 495 -5.27 1.24 -9.17
CA VAL A 495 -4.54 0.47 -8.16
C VAL A 495 -4.22 1.33 -6.93
N MET A 496 -3.93 2.62 -7.12
CA MET A 496 -3.78 3.58 -6.01
C MET A 496 -5.11 3.88 -5.30
N SER A 497 -6.22 4.00 -6.03
CA SER A 497 -7.56 4.15 -5.43
C SER A 497 -7.95 2.92 -4.61
N LEU A 498 -7.68 1.71 -5.11
CA LEU A 498 -7.90 0.45 -4.39
C LEU A 498 -7.01 0.32 -3.15
N PHE A 499 -5.79 0.86 -3.18
CA PHE A 499 -4.95 0.96 -2.00
C PHE A 499 -5.57 1.88 -0.94
N LEU A 500 -5.95 3.11 -1.29
CA LEU A 500 -6.59 4.05 -0.36
C LEU A 500 -7.90 3.50 0.24
N PHE A 501 -8.69 2.78 -0.56
CA PHE A 501 -9.91 2.11 -0.13
C PHE A 501 -9.68 1.07 0.99
N THR A 502 -8.48 0.51 1.13
CA THR A 502 -8.17 -0.38 2.28
C THR A 502 -8.29 0.32 3.64
N SER A 503 -8.05 1.64 3.69
CA SER A 503 -8.22 2.44 4.92
C SER A 503 -9.70 2.63 5.27
N ALA A 504 -10.58 2.72 4.27
CA ALA A 504 -12.02 2.70 4.46
C ALA A 504 -12.48 1.35 5.05
N ILE A 505 -11.97 0.21 4.54
CA ILE A 505 -12.25 -1.13 5.09
C ILE A 505 -11.75 -1.26 6.54
N GLY A 506 -10.52 -0.84 6.83
CA GLY A 506 -9.98 -0.87 8.20
C GLY A 506 -10.79 0.00 9.17
N SER A 507 -11.33 1.12 8.70
CA SER A 507 -12.21 2.00 9.49
C SER A 507 -13.58 1.34 9.78
N ILE A 508 -14.17 0.59 8.83
CA ILE A 508 -15.37 -0.24 9.10
C ILE A 508 -15.07 -1.30 10.16
N LEU A 509 -13.91 -1.96 10.07
CA LEU A 509 -13.54 -3.01 11.02
C LEU A 509 -13.30 -2.44 12.44
N ASN A 510 -12.81 -1.21 12.56
CA ASN A 510 -12.79 -0.50 13.84
C ASN A 510 -14.19 -0.20 14.40
N ILE A 511 -15.16 0.18 13.56
CA ILE A 511 -16.55 0.38 14.02
C ILE A 511 -17.11 -0.92 14.61
N ALA A 512 -16.75 -2.08 14.04
CA ALA A 512 -17.11 -3.39 14.61
C ALA A 512 -16.40 -3.73 15.94
N LEU A 513 -15.29 -3.06 16.27
CA LEU A 513 -14.56 -3.20 17.54
C LEU A 513 -14.97 -2.17 18.61
N VAL A 514 -15.90 -1.24 18.30
CA VAL A 514 -16.42 -0.27 19.28
C VAL A 514 -16.97 -0.92 20.57
N PRO A 515 -17.69 -2.07 20.54
CA PRO A 515 -18.19 -2.72 21.77
C PRO A 515 -17.12 -3.29 22.71
N VAL A 516 -15.84 -3.25 22.31
CA VAL A 516 -14.66 -3.58 23.13
C VAL A 516 -13.65 -2.43 23.21
N SER A 517 -14.03 -1.23 22.75
CA SER A 517 -13.27 0.03 22.85
C SER A 517 -13.59 0.81 24.13
N ASP A 518 -13.97 0.10 25.19
CA ASP A 518 -14.32 0.60 26.52
C ASP A 518 -13.54 -0.16 27.61
N ASP A 519 -13.35 0.48 28.76
CA ASP A 519 -12.71 -0.17 29.91
C ASP A 519 -13.63 -1.24 30.53
N PRO A 520 -13.07 -2.34 31.08
CA PRO A 520 -11.65 -2.73 31.04
C PRO A 520 -11.24 -3.42 29.73
N LYS A 521 -12.18 -3.63 28.78
CA LYS A 521 -12.01 -4.48 27.58
C LYS A 521 -10.94 -3.97 26.60
N ILE A 522 -10.73 -2.65 26.56
CA ILE A 522 -9.80 -1.97 25.66
C ILE A 522 -8.34 -2.49 25.77
N LEU A 523 -7.91 -2.95 26.95
CA LEU A 523 -6.62 -3.62 27.16
C LEU A 523 -6.51 -4.90 26.31
N TRP A 524 -7.56 -5.74 26.34
CA TRP A 524 -7.63 -6.98 25.56
C TRP A 524 -7.75 -6.70 24.06
N MET A 525 -8.41 -5.60 23.67
CA MET A 525 -8.42 -5.14 22.29
C MET A 525 -7.00 -4.79 21.82
N TYR A 526 -6.26 -3.93 22.55
CA TYR A 526 -4.87 -3.60 22.18
C TYR A 526 -3.96 -4.85 22.10
N ALA A 527 -4.10 -5.79 23.04
CA ALA A 527 -3.37 -7.05 23.02
C ALA A 527 -3.73 -7.92 21.78
N ALA A 528 -5.02 -8.01 21.43
CA ALA A 528 -5.48 -8.73 20.24
C ALA A 528 -4.97 -8.09 18.94
N LEU A 529 -4.98 -6.75 18.85
CA LEU A 529 -4.43 -6.01 17.71
C LEU A 529 -2.91 -6.21 17.57
N ALA A 530 -2.17 -6.20 18.68
CA ALA A 530 -0.74 -6.49 18.68
C ALA A 530 -0.44 -7.90 18.13
N ILE A 531 -1.15 -8.92 18.61
CA ILE A 531 -1.02 -10.31 18.15
C ILE A 531 -1.42 -10.43 16.67
N GLN A 532 -2.53 -9.83 16.26
CA GLN A 532 -2.99 -9.81 14.86
C GLN A 532 -1.95 -9.18 13.92
N ALA A 533 -1.36 -8.05 14.31
CA ALA A 533 -0.31 -7.40 13.50
C ALA A 533 0.97 -8.25 13.43
N LEU A 534 1.35 -8.91 14.53
CA LEU A 534 2.50 -9.83 14.56
C LEU A 534 2.30 -11.05 13.66
N LEU A 535 1.12 -11.66 13.67
CA LEU A 535 0.79 -12.82 12.84
C LEU A 535 0.84 -12.47 11.34
N VAL A 536 0.37 -11.27 10.96
CA VAL A 536 0.49 -10.79 9.57
C VAL A 536 1.95 -10.48 9.23
N ALA A 537 2.72 -9.84 10.12
CA ALA A 537 4.15 -9.58 9.92
C ALA A 537 4.97 -10.87 9.68
N GLN A 538 4.63 -11.95 10.38
CA GLN A 538 5.28 -13.26 10.28
C GLN A 538 4.79 -14.12 9.09
N SER A 539 3.75 -13.71 8.36
CA SER A 539 3.16 -14.54 7.29
C SER A 539 4.10 -14.70 6.08
N GLN A 540 4.82 -15.82 6.02
CA GLN A 540 5.80 -16.08 4.96
C GLN A 540 5.12 -16.53 3.66
N SER A 541 5.05 -15.64 2.67
CA SER A 541 4.61 -15.99 1.33
C SER A 541 5.64 -16.87 0.61
N GLY A 542 5.33 -18.14 0.36
CA GLY A 542 6.03 -18.99 -0.63
C GLY A 542 6.82 -20.20 -0.09
N THR A 543 6.81 -20.46 1.22
CA THR A 543 7.54 -21.60 1.82
C THR A 543 7.07 -22.98 1.34
N ASP A 544 5.78 -23.15 1.04
CA ASP A 544 5.14 -24.45 0.79
C ASP A 544 5.79 -25.23 -0.36
N LYS A 545 6.06 -24.54 -1.49
CA LYS A 545 6.76 -25.11 -2.64
C LYS A 545 8.19 -25.53 -2.28
N THR A 546 8.90 -24.67 -1.57
CA THR A 546 10.28 -24.88 -1.16
C THR A 546 10.40 -26.10 -0.25
N ALA A 547 9.50 -26.25 0.72
CA ALA A 547 9.41 -27.47 1.52
C ALA A 547 9.09 -28.70 0.67
N ALA A 548 8.12 -28.61 -0.24
CA ALA A 548 7.70 -29.73 -1.08
C ALA A 548 8.84 -30.31 -1.94
N PHE A 549 9.64 -29.48 -2.62
CA PHE A 549 10.81 -30.02 -3.37
C PHE A 549 11.98 -30.39 -2.47
N SER A 550 12.24 -29.65 -1.40
CA SER A 550 13.36 -29.94 -0.49
C SER A 550 13.21 -31.32 0.15
N LEU A 551 12.02 -31.67 0.63
CA LEU A 551 11.73 -32.99 1.19
C LEU A 551 11.83 -34.12 0.14
N VAL A 552 11.37 -33.89 -1.09
CA VAL A 552 11.46 -34.89 -2.20
C VAL A 552 12.91 -35.09 -2.66
N ILE A 553 13.76 -34.07 -2.55
CA ILE A 553 15.20 -34.15 -2.84
C ILE A 553 15.92 -34.88 -1.70
N LEU A 554 15.74 -34.46 -0.45
CA LEU A 554 16.40 -35.04 0.73
C LEU A 554 16.04 -36.54 0.90
N SER A 555 14.77 -36.91 0.75
CA SER A 555 14.31 -38.31 0.83
C SER A 555 14.78 -39.23 -0.31
N ARG A 556 15.52 -38.70 -1.29
CA ARG A 556 16.02 -39.45 -2.46
C ARG A 556 17.53 -39.32 -2.70
N ILE A 557 18.23 -38.53 -1.89
CA ILE A 557 19.69 -38.47 -1.92
C ILE A 557 20.25 -39.56 -1.02
N ASP A 558 20.93 -40.52 -1.65
CA ASP A 558 21.95 -41.32 -1.00
C ASP A 558 23.23 -40.48 -0.87
N SER A 559 23.77 -40.33 0.35
CA SER A 559 24.95 -39.52 0.65
C SER A 559 26.28 -40.30 0.61
N SER A 560 26.27 -41.60 0.29
CA SER A 560 27.48 -42.45 0.33
C SER A 560 28.45 -42.27 -0.84
N ILE A 561 28.02 -41.63 -1.93
CA ILE A 561 28.84 -41.40 -3.13
C ILE A 561 29.18 -39.91 -3.23
N PRO A 562 30.48 -39.52 -3.29
CA PRO A 562 30.90 -38.12 -3.34
C PRO A 562 30.71 -37.55 -4.76
N SER A 563 29.49 -37.15 -5.07
CA SER A 563 29.14 -36.45 -6.32
C SER A 563 27.82 -35.69 -6.20
N MET A 564 27.66 -34.66 -7.02
CA MET A 564 26.43 -33.85 -7.05
C MET A 564 25.28 -34.62 -7.69
N LYS A 565 24.34 -35.08 -6.84
CA LYS A 565 23.19 -35.90 -7.26
C LYS A 565 21.92 -35.07 -7.49
N ALA A 566 21.81 -33.92 -6.83
CA ALA A 566 20.69 -32.99 -7.02
C ALA A 566 21.17 -31.59 -7.42
N LEU A 567 20.41 -30.94 -8.29
CA LEU A 567 20.62 -29.57 -8.73
C LEU A 567 19.32 -28.78 -8.57
N ILE A 568 19.38 -27.60 -7.94
CA ILE A 568 18.24 -26.70 -7.81
C ILE A 568 18.56 -25.39 -8.52
N LEU A 569 17.79 -25.09 -9.56
CA LEU A 569 17.87 -23.87 -10.34
C LEU A 569 16.86 -22.86 -9.81
N ALA A 570 17.37 -21.68 -9.44
CA ALA A 570 16.59 -20.54 -9.00
C ALA A 570 16.68 -19.38 -10.03
N PRO A 571 15.62 -18.54 -10.17
CA PRO A 571 15.66 -17.35 -11.03
C PRO A 571 16.61 -16.26 -10.50
N THR A 572 16.85 -16.19 -9.19
CA THR A 572 17.66 -15.15 -8.55
C THR A 572 18.54 -15.70 -7.43
N SER A 573 19.67 -15.03 -7.16
CA SER A 573 20.53 -15.36 -6.02
C SER A 573 19.81 -15.24 -4.67
N LYS A 574 18.82 -14.34 -4.57
CA LYS A 574 18.01 -14.16 -3.35
C LYS A 574 17.16 -15.40 -3.05
N LEU A 575 16.50 -15.97 -4.07
CA LEU A 575 15.76 -17.22 -3.89
C LEU A 575 16.71 -18.41 -3.63
N ALA A 576 17.88 -18.45 -4.29
CA ALA A 576 18.88 -19.49 -4.01
C ALA A 576 19.34 -19.52 -2.53
N ILE A 577 19.56 -18.35 -1.92
CA ILE A 577 19.83 -18.21 -0.47
C ILE A 577 18.68 -18.76 0.37
N GLN A 578 17.43 -18.37 0.06
CA GLN A 578 16.24 -18.80 0.81
C GLN A 578 16.03 -20.31 0.71
N ILE A 579 16.30 -20.90 -0.46
CA ILE A 579 16.23 -22.35 -0.69
C ILE A 579 17.32 -23.07 0.11
N SER A 580 18.57 -22.59 0.10
CA SER A 580 19.65 -23.22 0.89
C SER A 580 19.33 -23.19 2.39
N SER A 581 18.94 -22.03 2.93
CA SER A 581 18.60 -21.91 4.36
C SER A 581 17.38 -22.75 4.78
N ALA A 582 16.45 -23.04 3.86
CA ALA A 582 15.36 -23.98 4.09
C ALA A 582 15.86 -25.44 4.10
N ILE A 583 16.71 -25.82 3.14
CA ILE A 583 17.29 -27.16 3.04
C ILE A 583 18.23 -27.46 4.20
N GLU A 584 19.08 -26.52 4.61
CA GLU A 584 19.96 -26.61 5.78
C GLU A 584 19.19 -26.98 7.05
N LYS A 585 18.06 -26.30 7.31
CA LYS A 585 17.19 -26.57 8.46
C LYS A 585 16.48 -27.92 8.37
N MET A 586 16.09 -28.35 7.17
CA MET A 586 15.48 -29.67 6.95
C MET A 586 16.51 -30.81 7.00
N ALA A 587 17.77 -30.53 6.66
CA ALA A 587 18.87 -31.48 6.62
C ALA A 587 19.75 -31.48 7.89
N GLN A 588 19.39 -30.74 8.94
CA GLN A 588 20.18 -30.59 10.16
C GLN A 588 20.51 -31.91 10.90
N PHE A 589 19.79 -32.99 10.59
CA PHE A 589 20.01 -34.35 11.13
C PHE A 589 20.72 -35.31 10.15
N TYR A 590 21.10 -34.83 8.95
CA TYR A 590 21.75 -35.62 7.90
C TYR A 590 23.28 -35.41 7.94
N TYR A 591 23.96 -36.11 8.88
CA TYR A 591 25.39 -35.96 9.21
C TYR A 591 26.42 -36.05 8.07
N ILE A 592 26.02 -36.47 6.85
CA ILE A 592 26.91 -36.70 5.69
C ILE A 592 26.56 -35.76 4.52
N LEU A 593 25.45 -35.00 4.60
CA LEU A 593 25.01 -34.14 3.49
C LEU A 593 25.84 -32.85 3.41
N LYS A 594 26.52 -32.63 2.29
CA LYS A 594 27.16 -31.35 1.95
C LYS A 594 26.37 -30.61 0.87
N LEU A 595 26.25 -29.29 1.02
CA LEU A 595 25.55 -28.39 0.10
C LEU A 595 26.55 -27.44 -0.58
N LEU A 596 26.39 -27.22 -1.89
CA LEU A 596 27.18 -26.28 -2.68
C LEU A 596 26.33 -25.11 -3.16
N MET A 597 26.74 -23.89 -2.77
CA MET A 597 26.00 -22.65 -3.04
C MET A 597 26.58 -21.89 -4.24
N LEU A 598 25.81 -21.84 -5.33
CA LEU A 598 26.20 -21.45 -6.68
C LEU A 598 25.48 -20.18 -7.13
N TYR A 599 25.56 -19.12 -6.32
CA TYR A 599 24.89 -17.84 -6.59
C TYR A 599 25.73 -16.60 -6.23
N ILE A 600 26.96 -16.81 -5.76
CA ILE A 600 27.87 -15.77 -5.26
C ILE A 600 28.94 -15.49 -6.33
N ASN A 601 29.01 -14.24 -6.79
CA ASN A 601 29.94 -13.80 -7.83
C ASN A 601 31.31 -13.38 -7.25
N ILE A 602 31.89 -14.19 -6.35
CA ILE A 602 33.21 -13.91 -5.76
C ILE A 602 34.29 -14.64 -6.57
N THR A 603 35.34 -13.89 -6.92
CA THR A 603 36.62 -14.36 -7.45
C THR A 603 37.41 -15.13 -6.37
N THR A 604 36.83 -16.20 -5.84
CA THR A 604 37.45 -17.04 -4.81
C THR A 604 38.30 -18.10 -5.49
N SER A 605 39.61 -18.04 -5.28
CA SER A 605 40.55 -19.08 -5.67
C SER A 605 40.38 -20.34 -4.80
N ILE A 606 39.22 -20.98 -4.90
CA ILE A 606 39.10 -22.40 -4.56
C ILE A 606 40.03 -23.12 -5.54
N VAL A 607 40.98 -23.90 -5.01
CA VAL A 607 42.04 -24.50 -5.82
C VAL A 607 41.41 -25.46 -6.84
N LEU A 608 41.54 -25.13 -8.13
CA LEU A 608 40.95 -25.83 -9.27
C LEU A 608 41.63 -27.19 -9.57
N SER A 609 41.88 -27.98 -8.53
CA SER A 609 42.59 -29.27 -8.58
C SER A 609 41.81 -30.45 -7.96
N GLN A 610 40.59 -30.21 -7.47
CA GLN A 610 39.74 -31.24 -6.87
C GLN A 610 38.31 -31.16 -7.42
N PHE A 611 37.65 -32.31 -7.55
CA PHE A 611 36.26 -32.40 -7.99
C PHE A 611 35.28 -32.06 -6.84
N ILE A 612 34.15 -31.47 -7.20
CA ILE A 612 33.01 -31.22 -6.30
C ILE A 612 32.52 -32.54 -5.68
N THR A 613 32.46 -32.59 -4.34
CA THR A 613 32.03 -33.75 -3.55
C THR A 613 30.61 -33.61 -2.99
N GLU A 614 30.05 -32.40 -3.08
CA GLU A 614 28.81 -31.96 -2.47
C GLU A 614 27.58 -32.56 -3.16
N SER A 615 26.60 -32.99 -2.36
CA SER A 615 25.48 -33.81 -2.84
C SER A 615 24.39 -32.99 -3.55
N ILE A 616 24.23 -31.71 -3.18
CA ILE A 616 23.24 -30.78 -3.73
C ILE A 616 23.93 -29.48 -4.17
N GLY A 617 23.73 -29.09 -5.43
CA GLY A 617 24.04 -27.74 -5.91
C GLY A 617 22.78 -26.84 -5.91
N ILE A 618 22.87 -25.63 -5.39
CA ILE A 618 21.76 -24.66 -5.35
C ILE A 618 22.25 -23.33 -5.94
N GLY A 619 21.68 -22.87 -7.05
CA GLY A 619 22.25 -21.72 -7.76
C GLY A 619 21.38 -21.02 -8.78
N THR A 620 21.90 -19.91 -9.32
CA THR A 620 21.29 -19.25 -10.48
C THR A 620 21.73 -19.93 -11.77
N GLN A 621 20.88 -19.95 -12.78
CA GLN A 621 21.16 -20.63 -14.05
C GLN A 621 22.45 -20.14 -14.72
N GLY A 622 22.71 -18.82 -14.70
CA GLY A 622 23.93 -18.25 -15.26
C GLY A 622 25.19 -18.72 -14.53
N THR A 623 25.17 -18.72 -13.20
CA THR A 623 26.28 -19.22 -12.37
C THR A 623 26.48 -20.73 -12.59
N VAL A 624 25.41 -21.53 -12.53
CA VAL A 624 25.47 -22.98 -12.74
C VAL A 624 25.99 -23.32 -14.14
N LYS A 625 25.58 -22.58 -15.19
CA LYS A 625 26.15 -22.74 -16.54
C LYS A 625 27.65 -22.46 -16.56
N GLY A 626 28.09 -21.33 -15.99
CA GLY A 626 29.52 -21.00 -15.89
C GLY A 626 30.32 -22.11 -15.21
N TRP A 627 29.83 -22.63 -14.08
CA TRP A 627 30.47 -23.73 -13.35
C TRP A 627 30.40 -25.09 -14.07
N SER A 628 29.43 -25.32 -14.95
CA SER A 628 29.38 -26.53 -15.80
C SER A 628 30.37 -26.50 -16.98
N CYS A 629 30.94 -25.33 -17.29
CA CYS A 629 31.95 -25.17 -18.35
C CYS A 629 33.40 -25.21 -17.83
N LEU A 630 33.62 -25.39 -16.53
CA LEU A 630 34.96 -25.49 -15.93
C LEU A 630 35.49 -26.93 -15.93
N GLN A 631 36.79 -27.10 -16.19
CA GLN A 631 37.43 -28.41 -16.32
C GLN A 631 37.37 -29.30 -15.06
N HIS A 632 37.34 -28.69 -13.87
CA HIS A 632 37.07 -29.35 -12.58
C HIS A 632 35.75 -28.85 -11.96
N GLY A 633 34.79 -28.49 -12.82
CA GLY A 633 33.51 -27.90 -12.44
C GLY A 633 32.42 -28.92 -12.13
N ILE A 634 31.17 -28.52 -12.39
CA ILE A 634 29.99 -29.33 -12.11
C ILE A 634 29.80 -30.37 -13.21
N ASP A 635 30.03 -31.64 -12.87
CA ASP A 635 29.69 -32.78 -13.73
C ASP A 635 28.17 -33.03 -13.73
N LEU A 636 27.49 -32.37 -14.67
CA LEU A 636 26.04 -32.49 -14.86
C LEU A 636 25.60 -33.94 -15.19
N SER A 637 26.48 -34.79 -15.74
CA SER A 637 26.11 -36.16 -16.14
C SER A 637 25.75 -37.07 -14.95
N LYS A 638 26.17 -36.69 -13.74
CA LYS A 638 25.91 -37.42 -12.48
C LYS A 638 24.63 -36.96 -11.77
N VAL A 639 24.01 -35.86 -12.22
CA VAL A 639 22.82 -35.27 -11.59
C VAL A 639 21.58 -36.13 -11.86
N ARG A 640 21.01 -36.73 -10.81
CA ARG A 640 19.82 -37.59 -10.90
C ARG A 640 18.51 -36.87 -10.62
N ILE A 641 18.54 -35.70 -10.00
CA ILE A 641 17.36 -34.86 -9.76
C ILE A 641 17.69 -33.42 -10.15
N CYS A 642 16.92 -32.83 -11.05
CA CYS A 642 16.99 -31.39 -11.37
C CYS A 642 15.66 -30.74 -11.00
N CYS A 643 15.69 -29.75 -10.11
CA CYS A 643 14.50 -29.02 -9.67
C CYS A 643 14.56 -27.57 -10.13
N VAL A 644 13.48 -27.10 -10.77
CA VAL A 644 13.33 -25.72 -11.21
C VAL A 644 12.34 -25.02 -10.27
N GLY A 645 12.89 -24.25 -9.33
CA GLY A 645 12.11 -23.41 -8.41
C GLY A 645 11.58 -22.18 -9.15
N GLU A 646 10.31 -21.84 -8.93
CA GLU A 646 9.63 -20.73 -9.63
C GLU A 646 9.78 -20.80 -11.16
N ALA A 647 9.52 -21.98 -11.71
CA ALA A 647 9.67 -22.26 -13.14
C ALA A 647 8.93 -21.27 -14.05
N ASP A 648 7.82 -20.68 -13.58
CA ASP A 648 7.08 -19.62 -14.28
C ASP A 648 7.82 -18.27 -14.33
N VAL A 649 8.56 -17.89 -13.28
CA VAL A 649 9.45 -16.70 -13.31
C VAL A 649 10.63 -16.92 -14.26
N ILE A 650 11.09 -18.18 -14.35
CA ILE A 650 12.17 -18.60 -15.25
C ILE A 650 11.73 -18.57 -16.73
N MET A 651 10.52 -19.04 -17.04
CA MET A 651 9.95 -18.97 -18.40
C MET A 651 9.74 -17.51 -18.86
N LEU A 652 9.31 -16.62 -17.96
CA LEU A 652 9.05 -15.21 -18.27
C LEU A 652 10.32 -14.35 -18.41
N THR A 653 11.50 -14.87 -18.08
CA THR A 653 12.77 -14.14 -18.20
C THR A 653 13.47 -14.46 -19.53
N TYR A 654 13.51 -13.49 -20.44
CA TYR A 654 14.02 -13.68 -21.81
C TYR A 654 15.43 -14.29 -21.83
N GLY A 655 15.60 -15.38 -22.57
CA GLY A 655 16.86 -16.11 -22.72
C GLY A 655 17.22 -17.09 -21.59
N PHE A 656 16.62 -16.98 -20.40
CA PHE A 656 16.84 -17.97 -19.31
C PHE A 656 16.26 -19.34 -19.70
N GLU A 657 15.15 -19.37 -20.43
CA GLU A 657 14.59 -20.59 -21.03
C GLU A 657 15.69 -21.46 -21.70
N LYS A 658 16.59 -20.84 -22.50
CA LYS A 658 17.61 -21.52 -23.31
C LYS A 658 18.78 -22.00 -22.45
N VAL A 659 19.07 -21.30 -21.35
CA VAL A 659 20.07 -21.72 -20.36
C VAL A 659 19.55 -22.94 -19.59
N CYS A 660 18.28 -22.93 -19.15
CA CYS A 660 17.63 -24.08 -18.54
C CYS A 660 17.61 -25.29 -19.49
N VAL A 661 17.14 -25.14 -20.72
CA VAL A 661 17.13 -26.22 -21.73
C VAL A 661 18.52 -26.79 -21.98
N HIS A 662 19.56 -25.94 -22.05
CA HIS A 662 20.94 -26.38 -22.21
C HIS A 662 21.46 -27.18 -21.00
N LEU A 663 21.30 -26.65 -19.78
CA LEU A 663 21.67 -27.33 -18.54
C LEU A 663 20.99 -28.70 -18.40
N VAL A 664 19.71 -28.77 -18.74
CA VAL A 664 18.92 -30.02 -18.75
C VAL A 664 19.43 -31.03 -19.77
N ARG A 665 19.74 -30.59 -21.00
CA ARG A 665 20.28 -31.49 -22.04
C ARG A 665 21.65 -32.04 -21.65
N SER A 666 22.49 -31.22 -21.02
CA SER A 666 23.79 -31.63 -20.47
C SER A 666 23.69 -32.57 -19.25
N ALA A 667 22.56 -32.58 -18.52
CA ALA A 667 22.34 -33.41 -17.34
C ALA A 667 21.91 -34.86 -17.64
N ASN A 668 22.18 -35.38 -18.85
CA ASN A 668 21.80 -36.72 -19.31
C ASN A 668 20.30 -37.07 -19.15
N SER A 669 19.50 -36.65 -20.14
CA SER A 669 18.02 -36.72 -20.15
C SER A 669 17.36 -38.10 -20.01
N SER A 670 18.11 -39.21 -19.93
CA SER A 670 17.57 -40.56 -19.68
C SER A 670 17.65 -40.99 -18.21
N VAL A 671 18.44 -40.30 -17.37
CA VAL A 671 18.66 -40.65 -15.96
C VAL A 671 18.22 -39.54 -15.00
N CYS A 672 18.31 -38.27 -15.41
CA CYS A 672 17.91 -37.14 -14.58
C CYS A 672 16.38 -36.97 -14.51
N ARG A 673 15.82 -36.99 -13.30
CA ARG A 673 14.41 -36.70 -13.05
C ARG A 673 14.19 -35.20 -12.86
N MET A 674 13.42 -34.59 -13.77
CA MET A 674 12.99 -33.20 -13.62
C MET A 674 11.90 -33.06 -12.57
N ILE A 675 11.89 -31.94 -11.84
CA ILE A 675 10.71 -31.48 -11.09
C ILE A 675 10.53 -29.97 -11.31
N LEU A 676 9.34 -29.55 -11.72
CA LEU A 676 9.00 -28.16 -12.02
C LEU A 676 7.93 -27.67 -11.02
N PHE A 677 8.13 -26.52 -10.38
CA PHE A 677 7.16 -25.93 -9.45
C PHE A 677 6.64 -24.54 -9.90
N PRO A 678 6.00 -24.45 -11.09
CA PRO A 678 5.40 -23.19 -11.54
C PRO A 678 4.24 -22.78 -10.61
N ALA A 679 4.01 -21.47 -10.39
CA ALA A 679 2.79 -21.01 -9.72
C ALA A 679 1.57 -21.03 -10.66
N LYS A 680 1.80 -21.01 -11.99
CA LYS A 680 0.79 -21.09 -13.03
C LYS A 680 1.30 -21.87 -14.24
N TYR A 681 0.45 -22.70 -14.82
CA TYR A 681 0.65 -23.21 -16.18
C TYR A 681 -0.04 -22.26 -17.16
N PHE A 682 0.77 -21.52 -17.92
CA PHE A 682 0.36 -20.88 -19.18
C PHE A 682 0.61 -21.85 -20.34
N ASP A 683 0.04 -21.62 -21.52
CA ASP A 683 0.21 -22.52 -22.67
C ASP A 683 1.66 -22.57 -23.17
N GLU A 684 2.34 -21.42 -23.20
CA GLU A 684 3.80 -21.32 -23.41
C GLU A 684 4.58 -22.15 -22.38
N GLY A 685 4.17 -22.10 -21.11
CA GLY A 685 4.75 -22.91 -20.03
C GLY A 685 4.50 -24.41 -20.18
N ASN A 686 3.37 -24.81 -20.80
CA ASN A 686 3.13 -26.21 -21.18
C ASN A 686 4.06 -26.65 -22.34
N VAL A 687 4.39 -25.76 -23.28
CA VAL A 687 5.36 -26.04 -24.36
C VAL A 687 6.77 -26.21 -23.79
N PHE A 688 7.23 -25.26 -22.98
CA PHE A 688 8.54 -25.33 -22.32
C PHE A 688 8.68 -26.57 -21.42
N ALA A 689 7.64 -26.90 -20.64
CA ALA A 689 7.62 -28.12 -19.83
C ALA A 689 7.76 -29.40 -20.67
N ARG A 690 7.14 -29.46 -21.87
CA ARG A 690 7.26 -30.59 -22.80
C ARG A 690 8.63 -30.68 -23.49
N GLU A 691 9.29 -29.54 -23.77
CA GLU A 691 10.65 -29.54 -24.33
C GLU A 691 11.70 -30.05 -23.33
N ILE A 692 11.48 -29.77 -22.03
CA ILE A 692 12.39 -30.11 -20.93
C ILE A 692 12.09 -31.48 -20.31
N VAL A 693 10.83 -31.90 -20.24
CA VAL A 693 10.39 -33.13 -19.55
C VAL A 693 9.79 -34.12 -20.54
N LYS A 694 10.61 -35.08 -20.96
CA LYS A 694 10.14 -36.32 -21.59
C LYS A 694 9.20 -37.05 -20.61
N ASP A 695 8.07 -37.54 -21.11
CA ASP A 695 7.06 -38.30 -20.36
C ASP A 695 6.54 -37.61 -19.08
N GLN A 696 6.21 -36.31 -19.20
CA GLN A 696 5.74 -35.48 -18.08
C GLN A 696 4.47 -36.01 -17.36
N ILE A 697 4.61 -36.33 -16.08
CA ILE A 697 3.49 -36.61 -15.16
C ILE A 697 2.99 -35.29 -14.56
N VAL A 698 1.88 -34.75 -15.08
CA VAL A 698 1.35 -33.44 -14.66
C VAL A 698 0.39 -33.57 -13.47
N LEU A 699 0.89 -33.32 -12.26
CA LEU A 699 0.09 -33.31 -11.03
C LEU A 699 -0.61 -31.95 -10.85
N ARG A 700 -1.91 -31.86 -11.19
CA ARG A 700 -2.75 -30.68 -10.91
C ARG A 700 -3.57 -30.87 -9.63
N LEU A 701 -3.30 -30.05 -8.62
CA LEU A 701 -4.18 -29.92 -7.45
C LEU A 701 -5.51 -29.25 -7.88
N LYS A 702 -6.63 -29.69 -7.30
CA LYS A 702 -7.96 -29.07 -7.52
C LYS A 702 -8.30 -28.17 -6.34
N ASP A 703 -8.64 -26.91 -6.62
CA ASP A 703 -8.93 -25.86 -5.62
C ASP A 703 -9.99 -26.30 -4.57
N GLU A 704 -10.92 -27.15 -4.99
CA GLU A 704 -12.09 -27.57 -4.20
C GLU A 704 -11.79 -28.69 -3.18
N LYS A 705 -10.52 -29.05 -2.94
CA LYS A 705 -10.10 -29.98 -1.86
C LYS A 705 -8.77 -29.63 -1.20
N GLN A 706 -8.84 -28.86 -0.10
CA GLN A 706 -7.78 -28.83 0.93
C GLN A 706 -7.82 -30.11 1.79
N THR A 707 -7.54 -31.26 1.19
CA THR A 707 -7.12 -32.51 1.86
C THR A 707 -6.82 -33.58 0.80
N LEU A 708 -5.67 -34.24 0.91
CA LEU A 708 -5.35 -35.41 0.10
C LEU A 708 -6.09 -36.63 0.68
N ARG A 709 -6.88 -37.32 -0.15
CA ARG A 709 -7.67 -38.52 0.22
C ARG A 709 -6.84 -39.72 0.72
N ASN A 710 -5.51 -39.60 0.63
CA ASN A 710 -4.50 -40.60 0.90
C ASN A 710 -3.50 -40.14 2.00
N ILE A 711 -3.88 -39.13 2.81
CA ILE A 711 -3.23 -38.82 4.08
C ILE A 711 -4.25 -39.08 5.19
N THR A 712 -4.08 -40.17 5.92
CA THR A 712 -4.88 -40.49 7.11
C THR A 712 -4.26 -39.77 8.31
N GLN A 713 -4.86 -38.66 8.75
CA GLN A 713 -4.44 -37.97 9.97
C GLN A 713 -5.11 -38.65 11.18
N PHE A 714 -4.30 -39.06 12.16
CA PHE A 714 -4.79 -39.58 13.43
C PHE A 714 -4.61 -38.51 14.51
N PHE A 715 -5.66 -38.29 15.31
CA PHE A 715 -5.59 -37.45 16.51
C PHE A 715 -5.66 -38.37 17.74
N ILE A 716 -4.53 -38.55 18.41
CA ILE A 716 -4.47 -39.28 19.68
C ILE A 716 -4.66 -38.25 20.80
N ARG A 717 -5.73 -38.40 21.59
CA ARG A 717 -5.95 -37.59 22.79
C ARG A 717 -5.20 -38.24 23.96
N CYS A 718 -3.92 -37.94 24.10
CA CYS A 718 -3.13 -38.40 25.24
C CYS A 718 -3.73 -37.85 26.54
N TYR A 719 -4.14 -38.74 27.45
CA TYR A 719 -4.70 -38.37 28.76
C TYR A 719 -3.64 -38.32 29.87
N ASP A 720 -2.41 -38.77 29.59
CA ASP A 720 -1.27 -38.73 30.51
C ASP A 720 0.02 -38.40 29.73
N GLN A 721 0.99 -37.81 30.42
CA GLN A 721 2.16 -37.13 29.84
C GLN A 721 3.24 -38.10 29.33
N GLN A 722 3.21 -39.36 29.76
CA GLN A 722 4.21 -40.39 29.39
C GLN A 722 4.01 -41.01 27.99
N GLN A 723 2.94 -40.66 27.26
CA GLN A 723 2.64 -41.23 25.93
C GLN A 723 3.17 -40.41 24.74
N ASN A 724 4.03 -39.40 24.98
CA ASN A 724 4.75 -38.68 23.92
C ASN A 724 6.15 -39.29 23.70
N ILE A 725 6.29 -40.06 22.62
CA ILE A 725 7.57 -40.48 21.99
C ILE A 725 7.41 -40.30 20.47
#